data_AF-A0A9D0HEG9-F1
#
_entry.id   AF-A0A9D0HEG9-F1
#
_cell.length_a   1.000
_cell.length_b   1.000
_cell.length_c   1.000
_cell.angle_alpha   90.00
_cell.angle_beta   90.00
_cell.angle_gamma   90.00
#
_symmetry.space_group_name_H-M   'P 1'
#
loop_
_entity.id
_entity.type
_entity.pdbx_description
1 polymer ?
#
loop_
_entity_poly.entity_id
_entity_poly.type
_entity_poly.pdbx_seq_one_letter_code
_entity_poly.pdbx_strand_id
1 'polypeptide(L)'
;MAHGLLYFAKTVAPHLHLRAARADWPRRLLVGALVGAGWLLAGTAAALDTTCECGELSNCNGVVEASEADAFDHYMLEVPIATLSSMGSEQAEFCHEYTIPAGTTRIGFRHWQVLSFLGCLDTLETKVHAPNACAVDSDATFVGVDIRGGDRKFQYYDVTPGNTYSLCRTISLKQECVTAITDSRITIYDATDSDGDGILNPVDDDDDGDGVLDDQDSDPLDPNVCSDVDGDGCDDCAVAGMQAPNNDGVDSDSDGLCDMGENTLGTSPNDADSDDDGVADGQEPDPGGDADGDGLINALDPDSDGDGLKDGTELGLGCDGPGTDVSMGNCVPDGDGGATTTDPLDKDSDDGSVDDGVEDANKNGVVDSGETDPNNISDDVPGADSDGDGLPDGLEAMLGSDPHDADSDDDGVIDGKEPSPGADSDGDGLINVLDPDSDNDGLGDGTELGSDCGDADTDTSVGNCTPDADGGATTTDPLDADSDDGGVSDGNEDTNLNGQVDSGETDPNNGSDDVLIDSDGDGLSDALETSIGTDPNDADSDDDGVLDGDEPNFAFDSDGDGTINGLDSDSDDDGLLDGVELGGDCSHADSGPDCVPDGDGGATTTSPINPDSDGGGVKDGDEDSNHNGVLDAGERDPNDAADDHGGAAPVGGHYVSGAGLFCTLQQQPGPSGEGGGWLLLLGMVGLGVCRRRGGARGR
;
A
#
# COMPACT_ATOMS: atom_id res chain seq x y z
N MET A 1 -31.84 -6.21 -66.50
CA MET A 1 -33.18 -5.57 -66.46
C MET A 1 -33.07 -4.41 -65.49
N ALA A 2 -33.50 -3.21 -65.95
CA ALA A 2 -33.70 -1.91 -65.28
C ALA A 2 -33.02 -1.66 -63.92
N HIS A 3 -31.99 -0.79 -63.80
CA HIS A 3 -31.98 0.69 -63.80
C HIS A 3 -32.56 1.35 -62.53
N GLY A 4 -31.72 2.16 -61.86
CA GLY A 4 -32.14 3.15 -60.86
C GLY A 4 -30.99 3.85 -60.10
N LEU A 5 -30.22 4.71 -60.79
CA LEU A 5 -29.33 5.74 -60.21
C LEU A 5 -30.12 6.88 -59.52
N LEU A 6 -29.53 7.54 -58.51
CA LEU A 6 -29.35 9.01 -58.34
C LEU A 6 -28.64 9.24 -56.97
N TYR A 7 -27.37 9.66 -56.82
CA TYR A 7 -26.62 10.91 -57.11
C TYR A 7 -26.98 12.17 -56.27
N PHE A 8 -26.03 12.57 -55.38
CA PHE A 8 -25.60 13.93 -54.94
C PHE A 8 -26.64 14.88 -54.25
N ALA A 9 -26.33 15.73 -53.25
CA ALA A 9 -25.15 16.57 -53.05
C ALA A 9 -25.01 17.10 -51.60
N LYS A 10 -23.79 17.59 -51.35
CA LYS A 10 -23.14 18.20 -50.17
C LYS A 10 -23.54 19.68 -49.95
N THR A 11 -23.25 20.20 -48.74
CA THR A 11 -23.13 21.61 -48.28
C THR A 11 -24.45 22.31 -47.87
N VAL A 12 -24.59 23.08 -46.76
CA VAL A 12 -23.73 24.06 -46.06
C VAL A 12 -24.24 24.22 -44.59
N ALA A 13 -23.33 24.38 -43.61
CA ALA A 13 -23.60 24.71 -42.19
C ALA A 13 -24.10 26.18 -41.99
N PRO A 14 -24.66 26.59 -40.83
CA PRO A 14 -23.80 27.01 -39.72
C PRO A 14 -24.32 26.76 -38.28
N HIS A 15 -23.36 26.76 -37.35
CA HIS A 15 -23.39 26.85 -35.88
C HIS A 15 -24.72 27.17 -35.15
N LEU A 16 -25.04 26.37 -34.13
CA LEU A 16 -25.39 26.84 -32.78
C LEU A 16 -25.23 25.69 -31.76
N HIS A 17 -24.41 25.89 -30.72
CA HIS A 17 -24.30 25.03 -29.53
C HIS A 17 -25.64 24.84 -28.84
N LEU A 18 -25.89 23.67 -28.25
CA LEU A 18 -26.68 23.50 -27.02
C LEU A 18 -26.44 22.11 -26.41
N ARG A 19 -26.03 22.15 -25.14
CA ARG A 19 -25.80 21.08 -24.15
C ARG A 19 -26.91 20.02 -24.14
N ALA A 20 -26.53 18.75 -24.02
CA ALA A 20 -27.45 17.65 -23.75
C ALA A 20 -27.63 17.49 -22.23
N ALA A 21 -28.77 17.93 -21.71
CA ALA A 21 -29.25 17.52 -20.39
C ALA A 21 -29.96 16.17 -20.53
N ARG A 22 -29.50 15.14 -19.81
CA ARG A 22 -30.27 13.90 -19.61
C ARG A 22 -31.45 14.21 -18.69
N ALA A 23 -32.65 13.87 -19.15
CA ALA A 23 -33.90 14.10 -18.46
C ALA A 23 -34.55 12.76 -18.10
N ASP A 24 -34.76 12.57 -16.80
CA ASP A 24 -35.79 11.77 -16.13
C ASP A 24 -36.95 11.26 -17.00
N TRP A 25 -37.22 9.95 -16.96
CA TRP A 25 -38.56 9.41 -17.17
C TRP A 25 -38.89 8.22 -16.25
N PRO A 26 -40.07 8.22 -15.59
CA PRO A 26 -40.48 7.19 -14.63
C PRO A 26 -41.24 6.03 -15.30
N ARG A 27 -41.18 4.82 -14.72
CA ARG A 27 -42.07 3.71 -15.10
C ARG A 27 -42.86 3.18 -13.90
N ARG A 28 -44.14 3.56 -13.84
CA ARG A 28 -45.23 2.75 -13.28
C ARG A 28 -45.99 2.08 -14.44
N LEU A 29 -46.19 0.76 -14.40
CA LEU A 29 -47.49 0.06 -14.29
C LEU A 29 -47.46 -1.39 -14.86
N LEU A 30 -47.96 -2.34 -14.04
CA LEU A 30 -48.88 -3.45 -14.36
C LEU A 30 -48.39 -4.71 -15.10
N VAL A 31 -48.52 -5.89 -14.46
CA VAL A 31 -49.26 -7.14 -14.82
C VAL A 31 -49.16 -8.06 -13.58
N GLY A 32 -50.13 -8.77 -13.01
CA GLY A 32 -51.35 -9.40 -13.51
C GLY A 32 -51.26 -10.93 -13.26
N ALA A 33 -51.98 -11.40 -12.24
CA ALA A 33 -52.19 -12.78 -11.78
C ALA A 33 -51.98 -13.95 -12.77
N LEU A 34 -51.35 -15.03 -12.28
CA LEU A 34 -51.64 -16.41 -12.70
C LEU A 34 -51.45 -17.40 -11.53
N VAL A 35 -52.56 -18.02 -11.13
CA VAL A 35 -52.65 -19.15 -10.20
C VAL A 35 -52.33 -20.43 -10.96
N GLY A 36 -51.39 -21.24 -10.47
CA GLY A 36 -51.08 -22.57 -10.99
C GLY A 36 -50.61 -23.50 -9.88
N ALA A 37 -51.45 -24.47 -9.51
CA ALA A 37 -51.23 -25.42 -8.43
C ALA A 37 -50.10 -26.41 -8.73
N GLY A 38 -49.26 -26.68 -7.72
CA GLY A 38 -48.23 -27.72 -7.75
C GLY A 38 -47.84 -28.15 -6.33
N TRP A 39 -48.34 -29.31 -5.94
CA TRP A 39 -48.11 -30.08 -4.71
C TRP A 39 -46.72 -29.92 -4.04
N LEU A 40 -46.69 -29.50 -2.77
CA LEU A 40 -45.73 -30.01 -1.80
C LEU A 40 -46.44 -30.43 -0.51
N LEU A 41 -45.93 -31.51 0.06
CA LEU A 41 -46.54 -32.33 1.11
C LEU A 41 -46.75 -31.55 2.41
N ALA A 42 -47.91 -31.79 3.03
CA ALA A 42 -48.18 -31.45 4.42
C ALA A 42 -47.27 -32.28 5.34
N GLY A 43 -46.13 -31.71 5.73
CA GLY A 43 -45.45 -32.04 6.96
C GLY A 43 -46.04 -31.18 8.08
N THR A 44 -46.39 -31.81 9.19
CA THR A 44 -46.93 -31.14 10.38
C THR A 44 -45.93 -30.11 10.92
N ALA A 45 -46.18 -28.82 10.73
CA ALA A 45 -45.52 -27.78 11.50
C ALA A 45 -45.92 -27.97 12.97
N ALA A 46 -44.97 -28.42 13.79
CA ALA A 46 -45.06 -28.25 15.22
C ALA A 46 -45.11 -26.73 15.48
N ALA A 47 -46.04 -26.28 16.31
CA ALA A 47 -46.04 -24.92 16.81
C ALA A 47 -44.73 -24.75 17.61
N LEU A 48 -43.75 -24.06 17.04
CA LEU A 48 -42.61 -23.54 17.77
C LEU A 48 -43.09 -22.28 18.50
N ASP A 49 -42.95 -22.32 19.82
CA ASP A 49 -43.28 -21.26 20.75
C ASP A 49 -42.19 -20.18 20.63
N THR A 50 -42.43 -19.12 19.86
CA THR A 50 -41.46 -18.05 19.63
C THR A 50 -41.55 -16.95 20.69
N THR A 51 -41.61 -17.31 21.96
CA THR A 51 -41.22 -16.41 23.06
C THR A 51 -39.85 -16.83 23.55
N CYS A 52 -38.78 -16.13 23.15
CA CYS A 52 -37.52 -16.22 23.87
C CYS A 52 -37.64 -15.39 25.14
N GLU A 53 -37.78 -16.04 26.30
CA GLU A 53 -37.38 -15.44 27.57
C GLU A 53 -35.87 -15.66 27.73
N CYS A 54 -35.12 -14.61 28.08
CA CYS A 54 -33.67 -14.65 28.34
C CYS A 54 -33.28 -15.88 29.18
N GLY A 55 -32.58 -16.85 28.58
CA GLY A 55 -32.03 -18.01 29.31
C GLY A 55 -31.76 -19.31 28.52
N GLU A 56 -32.22 -19.47 27.27
CA GLU A 56 -31.95 -20.70 26.48
C GLU A 56 -31.69 -20.38 24.99
N LEU A 57 -30.51 -19.83 24.66
CA LEU A 57 -30.09 -19.52 23.27
C LEU A 57 -29.52 -20.73 22.49
N SER A 58 -29.93 -21.97 22.80
CA SER A 58 -29.39 -23.15 22.09
C SER A 58 -30.23 -23.62 20.89
N ASN A 59 -31.32 -22.91 20.52
CA ASN A 59 -32.24 -23.37 19.46
C ASN A 59 -32.81 -22.25 18.56
N CYS A 60 -32.13 -21.10 18.44
CA CYS A 60 -32.61 -19.97 17.63
C CYS A 60 -31.88 -19.81 16.29
N ASN A 61 -31.43 -20.89 15.64
CA ASN A 61 -30.72 -20.78 14.37
C ASN A 61 -31.69 -20.87 13.19
N GLY A 62 -31.96 -19.73 12.57
CA GLY A 62 -32.33 -19.65 11.16
C GLY A 62 -31.11 -19.15 10.39
N VAL A 63 -30.42 -20.05 9.68
CA VAL A 63 -29.33 -19.71 8.76
C VAL A 63 -29.94 -19.08 7.51
N VAL A 64 -29.50 -17.87 7.17
CA VAL A 64 -29.72 -17.26 5.85
C VAL A 64 -28.34 -17.10 5.23
N GLU A 65 -28.10 -17.76 4.11
CA GLU A 65 -26.90 -17.56 3.30
C GLU A 65 -26.98 -16.16 2.65
N ALA A 66 -25.92 -15.37 2.82
CA ALA A 66 -25.71 -14.15 2.04
C ALA A 66 -25.57 -14.54 0.56
N SER A 67 -26.38 -13.94 -0.31
CA SER A 67 -26.20 -14.08 -1.75
C SER A 67 -25.39 -12.89 -2.26
N GLU A 68 -24.26 -13.17 -2.91
CA GLU A 68 -23.46 -12.35 -3.83
C GLU A 68 -23.70 -10.83 -3.75
N ALA A 69 -22.72 -10.12 -3.17
CA ALA A 69 -22.62 -8.67 -3.22
C ALA A 69 -22.04 -8.25 -4.58
N ASP A 70 -22.80 -7.44 -5.32
CA ASP A 70 -22.27 -6.59 -6.38
C ASP A 70 -21.60 -5.37 -5.69
N ALA A 71 -20.39 -5.02 -6.15
CA ALA A 71 -19.51 -3.92 -5.71
C ALA A 71 -20.21 -2.63 -5.23
N PHE A 72 -20.47 -2.54 -3.94
CA PHE A 72 -20.78 -1.33 -3.16
C PHE A 72 -20.55 -1.67 -1.68
N ASP A 73 -19.91 -0.81 -0.88
CA ASP A 73 -19.45 -0.97 0.52
C ASP A 73 -20.55 -1.25 1.57
N HIS A 74 -21.35 -2.30 1.37
CA HIS A 74 -22.60 -2.48 2.09
C HIS A 74 -22.88 -3.94 2.42
N TYR A 75 -22.73 -4.30 3.69
CA TYR A 75 -23.32 -5.53 4.23
C TYR A 75 -24.82 -5.34 4.49
N MET A 76 -25.64 -5.70 3.50
CA MET A 76 -27.10 -5.63 3.59
C MET A 76 -27.71 -6.91 4.18
N LEU A 77 -27.95 -6.93 5.50
CA LEU A 77 -28.59 -8.06 6.17
C LEU A 77 -30.14 -8.00 6.04
N GLU A 78 -30.72 -8.75 5.10
CA GLU A 78 -32.19 -8.89 4.98
C GLU A 78 -32.74 -9.93 5.97
N VAL A 79 -33.38 -9.49 7.06
CA VAL A 79 -34.06 -10.40 8.02
C VAL A 79 -35.57 -10.47 7.76
N PRO A 80 -36.11 -11.56 7.16
CA PRO A 80 -37.55 -11.71 6.96
C PRO A 80 -38.28 -12.07 8.26
N ILE A 81 -39.19 -11.21 8.72
CA ILE A 81 -40.01 -11.46 9.93
C ILE A 81 -41.16 -12.43 9.59
N ALA A 82 -41.24 -13.57 10.28
CA ALA A 82 -42.40 -14.46 10.22
C ALA A 82 -43.66 -13.77 10.76
N THR A 83 -44.81 -14.00 10.13
CA THR A 83 -46.09 -13.35 10.43
C THR A 83 -46.48 -13.42 11.92
N LEU A 84 -46.41 -12.29 12.62
CA LEU A 84 -46.93 -12.08 13.99
C LEU A 84 -48.48 -12.16 13.98
N SER A 85 -49.03 -13.37 14.04
CA SER A 85 -50.48 -13.58 14.11
C SER A 85 -50.91 -14.49 15.26
N SER A 86 -50.37 -14.34 16.47
CA SER A 86 -51.03 -14.87 17.70
C SER A 86 -50.35 -14.54 19.05
N MET A 87 -49.51 -13.51 19.16
CA MET A 87 -48.81 -13.23 20.42
C MET A 87 -49.50 -12.08 21.17
N GLY A 88 -49.82 -12.31 22.44
CA GLY A 88 -50.47 -11.35 23.33
C GLY A 88 -49.50 -10.39 24.03
N SER A 89 -48.29 -10.18 23.51
CA SER A 89 -47.28 -9.27 24.07
C SER A 89 -47.16 -7.99 23.22
N GLU A 90 -47.05 -6.84 23.88
CA GLU A 90 -46.98 -5.49 23.29
C GLU A 90 -45.58 -5.13 22.75
N GLN A 91 -44.61 -6.06 22.87
CA GLN A 91 -43.21 -5.90 22.50
C GLN A 91 -42.68 -7.18 21.86
N ALA A 92 -41.84 -7.03 20.84
CA ALA A 92 -41.05 -8.10 20.23
C ALA A 92 -39.59 -7.65 20.10
N GLU A 93 -38.65 -8.51 20.48
CA GLU A 93 -37.21 -8.29 20.38
C GLU A 93 -36.63 -9.34 19.42
N PHE A 94 -35.81 -8.89 18.48
CA PHE A 94 -35.20 -9.71 17.43
C PHE A 94 -33.69 -9.53 17.50
N CYS A 95 -32.94 -10.61 17.67
CA CYS A 95 -31.48 -10.56 17.77
C CYS A 95 -30.84 -11.35 16.63
N HIS A 96 -29.70 -10.87 16.13
CA HIS A 96 -28.83 -11.58 15.19
C HIS A 96 -27.39 -11.52 15.70
N GLU A 97 -26.64 -12.59 15.51
CA GLU A 97 -25.20 -12.59 15.81
C GLU A 97 -24.44 -12.11 14.58
N TYR A 98 -23.54 -11.16 14.76
CA TYR A 98 -22.72 -10.59 13.69
C TYR A 98 -21.30 -10.44 14.21
N THR A 99 -20.36 -11.03 13.48
CA THR A 99 -18.92 -10.91 13.72
C THR A 99 -18.42 -9.67 13.00
N ILE A 100 -17.75 -8.79 13.75
CA ILE A 100 -17.16 -7.57 13.21
C ILE A 100 -15.94 -7.96 12.37
N PRO A 101 -15.86 -7.53 11.09
CA PRO A 101 -14.65 -7.72 10.28
C PRO A 101 -13.40 -7.13 10.96
N ALA A 102 -12.21 -7.61 10.56
CA ALA A 102 -10.95 -6.97 10.93
C ALA A 102 -10.95 -5.50 10.44
N GLY A 103 -10.31 -4.59 11.19
CA GLY A 103 -10.28 -3.14 10.88
C GLY A 103 -11.54 -2.34 11.25
N THR A 104 -12.72 -2.96 11.37
CA THR A 104 -13.96 -2.23 11.69
C THR A 104 -14.04 -1.88 13.19
N THR A 105 -13.66 -0.65 13.58
CA THR A 105 -13.71 -0.19 14.98
C THR A 105 -15.04 0.45 15.39
N ARG A 106 -15.94 0.69 14.42
CA ARG A 106 -17.23 1.34 14.67
C ARG A 106 -18.31 0.85 13.71
N ILE A 107 -19.51 0.60 14.24
CA ILE A 107 -20.68 0.21 13.43
C ILE A 107 -21.86 1.18 13.58
N GLY A 108 -22.51 1.46 12.45
CA GLY A 108 -23.68 2.34 12.36
C GLY A 108 -24.99 1.59 12.10
N PHE A 109 -26.08 2.03 12.74
CA PHE A 109 -27.44 1.53 12.47
C PHE A 109 -28.31 2.57 11.79
N ARG A 110 -28.71 2.31 10.53
CA ARG A 110 -29.68 3.15 9.82
C ARG A 110 -31.13 2.77 10.15
N HIS A 111 -31.91 3.69 10.72
CA HIS A 111 -33.35 3.48 10.94
C HIS A 111 -34.18 3.91 9.72
N TRP A 112 -34.67 2.95 8.93
CA TRP A 112 -35.75 3.23 7.99
C TRP A 112 -37.07 3.42 8.75
N GLN A 113 -37.74 4.56 8.57
CA GLN A 113 -39.12 4.71 9.03
C GLN A 113 -39.99 3.66 8.35
N VAL A 114 -40.45 2.68 9.12
CA VAL A 114 -41.57 1.82 8.72
C VAL A 114 -42.70 2.74 8.32
N LEU A 115 -43.13 2.69 7.05
CA LEU A 115 -44.26 3.44 6.48
C LEU A 115 -45.39 3.53 7.51
N SER A 116 -45.43 4.63 8.25
CA SER A 116 -46.33 4.82 9.37
C SER A 116 -47.68 5.22 8.81
N PHE A 117 -48.37 4.29 8.14
CA PHE A 117 -49.65 4.60 7.53
C PHE A 117 -50.75 4.90 8.57
N LEU A 118 -50.53 4.62 9.88
CA LEU A 118 -51.57 4.73 10.91
C LEU A 118 -51.12 5.18 12.34
N GLY A 119 -49.87 5.62 12.57
CA GLY A 119 -49.43 6.15 13.89
C GLY A 119 -49.28 5.09 15.01
N CYS A 120 -48.96 3.86 14.62
CA CYS A 120 -49.06 2.64 15.42
C CYS A 120 -47.80 2.23 16.22
N LEU A 121 -46.64 2.83 15.92
CA LEU A 121 -45.38 2.61 16.62
C LEU A 121 -45.35 3.43 17.91
N ASP A 122 -44.93 2.83 19.04
CA ASP A 122 -44.77 3.55 20.31
C ASP A 122 -43.29 3.87 20.57
N THR A 123 -42.43 2.85 20.57
CA THR A 123 -40.97 2.99 20.67
C THR A 123 -40.26 1.99 19.75
N LEU A 124 -39.09 2.40 19.25
CA LEU A 124 -38.15 1.60 18.47
C LEU A 124 -36.77 1.79 19.10
N GLU A 125 -36.12 0.70 19.51
CA GLU A 125 -34.84 0.73 20.22
C GLU A 125 -33.95 -0.39 19.66
N THR A 126 -32.71 -0.05 19.32
CA THR A 126 -31.68 -0.98 18.85
C THR A 126 -30.60 -1.05 19.91
N LYS A 127 -30.09 -2.25 20.21
CA LYS A 127 -29.09 -2.52 21.24
C LYS A 127 -28.05 -3.50 20.72
N VAL A 128 -26.81 -3.29 21.13
CA VAL A 128 -25.71 -4.25 20.94
C VAL A 128 -25.50 -4.97 22.26
N HIS A 129 -25.42 -6.30 22.20
CA HIS A 129 -25.20 -7.18 23.36
C HIS A 129 -23.94 -8.01 23.16
N ALA A 130 -23.22 -8.28 24.25
CA ALA A 130 -22.12 -9.23 24.29
C ALA A 130 -22.58 -10.64 23.87
N PRO A 131 -21.68 -11.48 23.34
CA PRO A 131 -22.00 -12.87 23.06
C PRO A 131 -22.52 -13.56 24.33
N ASN A 132 -23.75 -14.09 24.25
CA ASN A 132 -24.44 -14.83 25.31
C ASN A 132 -24.89 -14.05 26.58
N ALA A 133 -25.03 -12.72 26.58
CA ALA A 133 -25.50 -11.97 27.76
C ALA A 133 -26.69 -11.02 27.51
N CYS A 134 -27.65 -10.97 28.46
CA CYS A 134 -28.78 -10.01 28.45
C CYS A 134 -28.44 -8.64 29.10
N ALA A 135 -27.18 -8.21 29.05
CA ALA A 135 -26.72 -6.89 29.49
C ALA A 135 -26.16 -6.11 28.29
N VAL A 136 -26.23 -4.78 28.34
CA VAL A 136 -25.48 -3.93 27.38
C VAL A 136 -24.01 -4.19 27.64
N ASP A 137 -23.26 -4.49 26.58
CA ASP A 137 -21.84 -4.81 26.66
C ASP A 137 -21.03 -3.64 27.26
N SER A 138 -19.94 -3.92 27.96
CA SER A 138 -18.94 -2.91 28.32
C SER A 138 -18.03 -2.58 27.14
N ASP A 139 -17.96 -3.48 26.15
CA ASP A 139 -16.95 -3.47 25.09
C ASP A 139 -17.51 -2.87 23.79
N ALA A 140 -18.84 -2.63 23.73
CA ALA A 140 -19.46 -1.80 22.70
C ALA A 140 -20.02 -0.51 23.32
N THR A 141 -19.36 0.63 23.08
CA THR A 141 -19.75 1.93 23.64
C THR A 141 -20.71 2.69 22.74
N PHE A 142 -21.91 3.00 23.22
CA PHE A 142 -22.83 3.88 22.51
C PHE A 142 -22.25 5.30 22.41
N VAL A 143 -21.91 5.72 21.19
CA VAL A 143 -21.22 6.98 20.92
C VAL A 143 -22.20 8.14 20.73
N GLY A 144 -23.32 7.89 20.05
CA GLY A 144 -24.27 8.97 19.76
C GLY A 144 -25.46 8.62 18.88
N VAL A 145 -26.35 9.60 18.73
CA VAL A 145 -27.47 9.60 17.77
C VAL A 145 -27.37 10.86 16.93
N ASP A 146 -27.24 10.72 15.61
CA ASP A 146 -27.39 11.83 14.68
C ASP A 146 -28.81 11.88 14.08
N ILE A 147 -29.31 13.11 13.87
CA ILE A 147 -30.62 13.42 13.31
C ILE A 147 -30.47 14.52 12.24
N ARG A 148 -30.10 14.14 11.00
CA ARG A 148 -30.06 15.05 9.85
C ARG A 148 -31.12 14.71 8.79
N GLY A 149 -31.93 15.72 8.43
CA GLY A 149 -33.03 15.62 7.45
C GLY A 149 -34.25 14.87 8.00
N GLY A 150 -35.31 15.63 8.30
CA GLY A 150 -36.50 15.16 9.01
C GLY A 150 -36.91 13.73 8.69
N ASP A 151 -36.84 12.88 9.72
CA ASP A 151 -37.27 11.48 9.84
C ASP A 151 -36.17 10.39 9.91
N ARG A 152 -34.90 10.69 9.61
CA ARG A 152 -33.79 9.71 9.70
C ARG A 152 -33.06 9.80 11.07
N LYS A 153 -32.76 8.65 11.67
CA LYS A 153 -31.97 8.53 12.91
C LYS A 153 -30.90 7.46 12.75
N PHE A 154 -29.67 7.83 13.04
CA PHE A 154 -28.54 6.91 13.09
C PHE A 154 -28.14 6.68 14.54
N GLN A 155 -27.69 5.47 14.87
CA GLN A 155 -27.13 5.12 16.17
C GLN A 155 -25.78 4.47 15.93
N TYR A 156 -24.77 4.88 16.69
CA TYR A 156 -23.39 4.43 16.52
C TYR A 156 -22.90 3.74 17.78
N TYR A 157 -22.09 2.71 17.58
CA TYR A 157 -21.42 1.97 18.62
C TYR A 157 -19.97 1.77 18.18
N ASP A 158 -19.02 2.16 19.03
CA ASP A 158 -17.67 1.63 18.90
C ASP A 158 -17.76 0.13 19.20
N VAL A 159 -17.00 -0.66 18.46
CA VAL A 159 -16.94 -2.12 18.58
C VAL A 159 -15.50 -2.55 18.47
N THR A 160 -15.17 -3.69 19.05
CA THR A 160 -13.87 -4.30 18.83
C THR A 160 -13.94 -5.11 17.53
N PRO A 161 -12.98 -4.93 16.60
CA PRO A 161 -12.79 -5.83 15.46
C PRO A 161 -12.72 -7.30 15.91
N GLY A 162 -13.13 -8.23 15.05
CA GLY A 162 -13.13 -9.68 15.33
C GLY A 162 -14.19 -10.16 16.34
N ASN A 163 -14.75 -9.27 17.18
CA ASN A 163 -15.75 -9.67 18.17
C ASN A 163 -17.10 -10.00 17.52
N THR A 164 -17.78 -11.04 18.04
CA THR A 164 -19.14 -11.39 17.63
C THR A 164 -20.18 -10.79 18.58
N TYR A 165 -20.98 -9.84 18.10
CA TYR A 165 -22.02 -9.18 18.88
C TYR A 165 -23.42 -9.69 18.54
N SER A 166 -24.29 -9.74 19.55
CA SER A 166 -25.73 -9.95 19.39
C SER A 166 -26.44 -8.60 19.15
N LEU A 167 -26.79 -8.32 17.90
CA LEU A 167 -27.48 -7.12 17.46
C LEU A 167 -29.00 -7.30 17.67
N CYS A 168 -29.55 -6.69 18.72
CA CYS A 168 -30.95 -6.83 19.10
C CYS A 168 -31.78 -5.58 18.75
N ARG A 169 -32.95 -5.78 18.15
CA ARG A 169 -33.93 -4.74 17.85
C ARG A 169 -35.25 -5.01 18.55
N THR A 170 -35.65 -4.07 19.41
CA THR A 170 -36.94 -4.11 20.12
C THR A 170 -37.96 -3.19 19.44
N ILE A 171 -39.13 -3.76 19.11
CA ILE A 171 -40.28 -3.06 18.53
C ILE A 171 -41.44 -3.10 19.52
N SER A 172 -41.93 -1.93 19.95
CA SER A 172 -43.16 -1.79 20.75
C SER A 172 -44.31 -1.22 19.93
N LEU A 173 -45.45 -1.91 19.91
CA LEU A 173 -46.64 -1.53 19.16
C LEU A 173 -47.81 -1.15 20.07
N LYS A 174 -48.58 -0.14 19.66
CA LYS A 174 -49.82 0.22 20.37
C LYS A 174 -50.84 -0.91 20.24
N GLN A 175 -51.50 -1.24 21.35
CA GLN A 175 -52.43 -2.38 21.52
C GLN A 175 -53.55 -2.46 20.45
N GLU A 176 -53.87 -1.36 19.76
CA GLU A 176 -54.93 -1.26 18.75
C GLU A 176 -54.44 -1.55 17.30
N CYS A 177 -53.14 -1.83 17.10
CA CYS A 177 -52.47 -1.78 15.80
C CYS A 177 -51.81 -3.09 15.32
N VAL A 178 -52.33 -4.27 15.72
CA VAL A 178 -51.77 -5.55 15.26
C VAL A 178 -52.12 -5.81 13.79
N THR A 179 -51.34 -5.23 12.87
CA THR A 179 -51.26 -5.60 11.45
C THR A 179 -49.81 -5.65 11.01
N ALA A 180 -49.48 -6.59 10.12
CA ALA A 180 -48.13 -6.99 9.73
C ALA A 180 -47.21 -5.82 9.35
N ILE A 181 -46.10 -5.67 10.09
CA ILE A 181 -44.89 -5.01 9.59
C ILE A 181 -44.27 -5.99 8.59
N THR A 182 -43.96 -5.52 7.38
CA THR A 182 -43.45 -6.40 6.30
C THR A 182 -42.04 -6.06 5.86
N ASP A 183 -41.40 -5.05 6.44
CA ASP A 183 -40.01 -4.75 6.14
C ASP A 183 -39.40 -3.88 7.27
N SER A 184 -38.40 -4.42 7.96
CA SER A 184 -37.56 -3.71 8.93
C SER A 184 -36.14 -4.16 8.69
N ARG A 185 -35.34 -3.32 8.03
CA ARG A 185 -33.94 -3.61 7.67
C ARG A 185 -32.98 -3.10 8.75
N ILE A 186 -31.89 -3.82 8.96
CA ILE A 186 -30.70 -3.38 9.69
C ILE A 186 -29.59 -3.38 8.64
N THR A 187 -28.96 -2.24 8.43
CA THR A 187 -27.79 -2.11 7.55
C THR A 187 -26.63 -1.77 8.48
N ILE A 188 -25.54 -2.52 8.34
CA ILE A 188 -24.28 -2.32 9.05
C ILE A 188 -23.33 -1.66 8.04
N TYR A 189 -22.59 -0.66 8.49
CA TYR A 189 -21.57 0.02 7.70
C TYR A 189 -20.25 -0.16 8.45
N ASP A 190 -19.18 -0.49 7.72
CA ASP A 190 -17.82 -0.20 8.18
C ASP A 190 -17.63 1.32 8.18
N ALA A 191 -16.80 1.84 9.06
CA ALA A 191 -16.74 3.26 9.34
C ALA A 191 -15.29 3.75 9.36
N THR A 192 -14.71 3.85 8.17
CA THR A 192 -13.55 4.68 7.87
C THR A 192 -13.92 6.17 7.91
N ASP A 193 -12.92 7.02 8.11
CA ASP A 193 -12.98 8.49 8.22
C ASP A 193 -11.79 9.00 7.40
N SER A 194 -11.97 9.04 6.08
CA SER A 194 -10.87 9.19 5.12
C SER A 194 -10.23 10.58 5.18
N ASP A 195 -10.99 11.62 5.48
CA ASP A 195 -10.49 13.00 5.62
C ASP A 195 -10.08 13.38 7.07
N GLY A 196 -10.36 12.51 8.04
CA GLY A 196 -10.05 12.70 9.45
C GLY A 196 -10.80 13.86 10.11
N ASP A 197 -11.91 14.34 9.54
CA ASP A 197 -12.69 15.46 10.09
C ASP A 197 -13.55 15.05 11.30
N GLY A 198 -13.66 13.74 11.55
CA GLY A 198 -14.44 13.14 12.63
C GLY A 198 -15.86 12.75 12.21
N ILE A 199 -16.19 12.83 10.92
CA ILE A 199 -17.37 12.29 10.27
C ILE A 199 -16.92 11.05 9.48
N LEU A 200 -17.74 10.01 9.49
CA LEU A 200 -17.37 8.71 8.93
C LEU A 200 -17.89 8.63 7.50
N ASN A 201 -17.13 8.07 6.56
CA ASN A 201 -17.43 8.00 5.13
C ASN A 201 -18.92 7.65 4.82
N PRO A 202 -19.55 6.63 5.45
CA PRO A 202 -20.96 6.29 5.16
C PRO A 202 -22.00 7.38 5.50
N VAL A 203 -21.56 8.45 6.17
CA VAL A 203 -22.35 9.58 6.67
C VAL A 203 -21.67 10.91 6.34
N ASP A 204 -20.44 10.90 5.85
CA ASP A 204 -19.91 12.06 5.19
C ASP A 204 -20.69 12.30 3.91
N ASP A 205 -20.76 13.56 3.51
CA ASP A 205 -21.24 13.90 2.17
C ASP A 205 -20.04 14.23 1.26
N ASP A 206 -18.80 14.14 1.78
CA ASP A 206 -17.49 14.55 1.22
C ASP A 206 -16.40 13.72 1.94
N ASP A 207 -16.23 12.46 1.54
CA ASP A 207 -15.48 11.43 2.27
C ASP A 207 -13.96 11.71 2.43
N ASP A 208 -13.33 12.40 1.47
CA ASP A 208 -11.89 12.75 1.46
C ASP A 208 -11.60 14.23 1.75
N GLY A 209 -12.64 15.04 1.95
CA GLY A 209 -12.56 16.41 2.44
C GLY A 209 -12.02 17.41 1.43
N ASP A 210 -12.03 17.07 0.14
CA ASP A 210 -11.52 17.91 -0.94
C ASP A 210 -12.51 19.02 -1.36
N GLY A 211 -13.75 18.95 -0.85
CA GLY A 211 -14.79 19.93 -1.10
C GLY A 211 -15.72 19.61 -2.27
N VAL A 212 -15.56 18.47 -2.92
CA VAL A 212 -16.50 17.82 -3.85
C VAL A 212 -17.33 16.81 -3.05
N LEU A 213 -18.60 16.60 -3.43
CA LEU A 213 -19.45 15.64 -2.71
C LEU A 213 -19.30 14.29 -3.37
N ASP A 214 -19.36 13.17 -2.62
CA ASP A 214 -19.20 11.80 -3.16
C ASP A 214 -20.11 11.49 -4.36
N ASP A 215 -21.27 12.16 -4.46
CA ASP A 215 -22.21 11.98 -5.58
C ASP A 215 -21.83 12.72 -6.88
N GLN A 216 -20.79 13.53 -6.80
CA GLN A 216 -20.19 14.36 -7.84
C GLN A 216 -18.68 14.16 -7.98
N ASP A 217 -18.11 13.34 -7.10
CA ASP A 217 -16.72 12.95 -7.09
C ASP A 217 -16.46 11.76 -8.03
N SER A 218 -15.33 11.76 -8.73
CA SER A 218 -14.84 10.61 -9.50
C SER A 218 -14.23 9.53 -8.63
N ASP A 219 -13.53 9.91 -7.56
CA ASP A 219 -12.95 9.02 -6.57
C ASP A 219 -13.17 9.59 -5.15
N PRO A 220 -14.30 9.25 -4.50
CA PRO A 220 -14.67 9.82 -3.22
C PRO A 220 -13.68 9.58 -2.05
N LEU A 221 -12.62 8.80 -2.25
CA LEU A 221 -11.67 8.46 -1.19
C LEU A 221 -10.27 9.03 -1.43
N ASP A 222 -10.01 9.64 -2.61
CA ASP A 222 -8.73 10.26 -2.93
C ASP A 222 -8.90 11.77 -3.11
N PRO A 223 -8.38 12.58 -2.17
CA PRO A 223 -8.55 14.03 -2.19
C PRO A 223 -7.88 14.73 -3.39
N ASN A 224 -7.16 14.01 -4.24
CA ASN A 224 -6.53 14.55 -5.46
C ASN A 224 -7.31 14.20 -6.75
N VAL A 225 -8.39 13.41 -6.69
CA VAL A 225 -9.09 12.86 -7.87
C VAL A 225 -10.61 13.07 -7.80
N CYS A 226 -11.06 14.28 -8.14
CA CYS A 226 -12.43 14.71 -7.84
C CYS A 226 -13.33 14.96 -9.06
N SER A 227 -12.79 15.51 -10.14
CA SER A 227 -13.52 15.79 -11.39
C SER A 227 -12.65 16.52 -12.40
N ASP A 228 -12.94 16.36 -13.69
CA ASP A 228 -12.44 17.24 -14.77
C ASP A 228 -13.60 18.07 -15.36
N VAL A 229 -13.92 19.22 -14.74
CA VAL A 229 -15.11 20.01 -15.11
C VAL A 229 -14.91 20.79 -16.40
N ASP A 230 -13.68 21.20 -16.67
CA ASP A 230 -13.35 22.05 -17.81
C ASP A 230 -12.90 21.27 -19.06
N GLY A 231 -12.59 19.98 -18.88
CA GLY A 231 -12.36 18.98 -19.91
C GLY A 231 -10.96 19.07 -20.51
N ASP A 232 -9.97 19.48 -19.72
CA ASP A 232 -8.60 19.66 -20.18
C ASP A 232 -7.68 18.46 -19.89
N GLY A 233 -8.14 17.48 -19.10
CA GLY A 233 -7.42 16.24 -18.79
C GLY A 233 -6.76 16.23 -17.42
N CYS A 234 -6.59 17.40 -16.80
CA CYS A 234 -6.19 17.52 -15.41
C CYS A 234 -7.37 17.30 -14.47
N ASP A 235 -7.17 16.55 -13.39
CA ASP A 235 -8.16 16.53 -12.32
C ASP A 235 -8.20 17.88 -11.60
N ASP A 236 -9.41 18.43 -11.42
CA ASP A 236 -9.67 19.73 -10.79
C ASP A 236 -9.06 19.79 -9.37
N CYS A 237 -8.83 18.67 -8.70
CA CYS A 237 -8.29 18.58 -7.34
C CYS A 237 -6.81 18.22 -7.27
N ALA A 238 -6.16 17.91 -8.41
CA ALA A 238 -4.74 17.56 -8.51
C ALA A 238 -3.78 18.62 -7.94
N VAL A 239 -4.22 19.88 -7.82
CA VAL A 239 -3.43 20.96 -7.21
C VAL A 239 -4.12 21.48 -5.95
N ALA A 240 -3.68 20.93 -4.81
CA ALA A 240 -4.03 21.31 -3.44
C ALA A 240 -5.36 20.76 -2.88
N GLY A 241 -5.83 19.63 -3.43
CA GLY A 241 -6.97 18.87 -2.90
C GLY A 241 -8.24 19.69 -2.75
N MET A 242 -8.49 20.55 -3.72
CA MET A 242 -9.71 21.36 -3.78
C MET A 242 -10.08 21.63 -5.23
N GLN A 243 -11.38 21.51 -5.54
CA GLN A 243 -11.87 21.73 -6.90
C GLN A 243 -11.43 23.08 -7.48
N ALA A 244 -10.52 23.04 -8.45
CA ALA A 244 -9.86 24.18 -9.06
C ALA A 244 -9.86 24.12 -10.60
N PRO A 245 -11.05 24.22 -11.26
CA PRO A 245 -11.27 23.85 -12.68
C PRO A 245 -10.62 24.73 -13.77
N ASN A 246 -9.62 25.52 -13.41
CA ASN A 246 -8.89 26.44 -14.30
C ASN A 246 -7.46 26.70 -13.76
N ASN A 247 -7.02 26.00 -12.71
CA ASN A 247 -5.78 26.23 -11.96
C ASN A 247 -5.22 24.93 -11.32
N ASP A 248 -5.70 23.80 -11.82
CA ASP A 248 -5.28 22.40 -11.67
C ASP A 248 -4.08 22.06 -12.57
N GLY A 249 -3.94 22.74 -13.70
CA GLY A 249 -2.76 22.53 -14.55
C GLY A 249 -3.00 22.97 -15.98
N VAL A 250 -2.11 22.51 -16.86
CA VAL A 250 -2.42 22.31 -18.26
C VAL A 250 -2.02 20.86 -18.50
N ASP A 251 -2.87 20.07 -19.13
CA ASP A 251 -2.50 18.79 -19.71
C ASP A 251 -2.35 19.02 -21.23
N SER A 252 -1.10 19.05 -21.68
CA SER A 252 -0.73 19.53 -23.01
C SER A 252 -0.94 18.50 -24.11
N ASP A 253 -0.93 17.20 -23.80
CA ASP A 253 -1.13 16.09 -24.73
C ASP A 253 -2.42 15.28 -24.47
N SER A 254 -3.13 15.59 -23.38
CA SER A 254 -4.46 15.12 -23.01
C SER A 254 -4.50 13.64 -22.61
N ASP A 255 -3.54 13.23 -21.80
CA ASP A 255 -3.30 11.84 -21.39
C ASP A 255 -3.83 11.51 -19.98
N GLY A 256 -4.17 12.53 -19.19
CA GLY A 256 -4.65 12.40 -17.82
C GLY A 256 -3.66 12.86 -16.75
N LEU A 257 -2.40 13.08 -17.08
CA LEU A 257 -1.40 13.71 -16.21
C LEU A 257 -1.19 15.18 -16.60
N CYS A 258 -1.15 16.04 -15.59
CA CYS A 258 -0.86 17.45 -15.82
C CYS A 258 0.62 17.69 -16.12
N ASP A 259 0.93 18.73 -16.91
CA ASP A 259 2.31 19.21 -17.19
C ASP A 259 3.18 19.28 -15.92
N MET A 260 2.60 19.65 -14.77
CA MET A 260 3.34 19.73 -13.50
C MET A 260 3.63 18.35 -12.89
N GLY A 261 2.68 17.43 -12.94
CA GLY A 261 2.85 16.05 -12.51
C GLY A 261 3.91 15.34 -13.36
N GLU A 262 3.84 15.51 -14.68
CA GLU A 262 4.81 14.95 -15.61
C GLU A 262 6.22 15.50 -15.39
N ASN A 263 6.37 16.80 -15.13
CA ASN A 263 7.69 17.36 -14.76
C ASN A 263 8.23 16.79 -13.44
N THR A 264 7.37 16.27 -12.57
CA THR A 264 7.75 15.66 -11.28
C THR A 264 8.16 14.20 -11.47
N LEU A 265 7.36 13.43 -12.22
CA LEU A 265 7.64 12.04 -12.58
C LEU A 265 8.79 11.91 -13.59
N GLY A 266 9.03 12.94 -14.40
CA GLY A 266 10.04 12.92 -15.45
C GLY A 266 9.51 12.45 -16.81
N THR A 267 8.21 12.17 -16.92
CA THR A 267 7.49 11.98 -18.18
C THR A 267 7.40 13.29 -18.97
N SER A 268 6.93 13.22 -20.21
CA SER A 268 7.01 14.33 -21.17
C SER A 268 5.68 15.05 -21.37
N PRO A 269 5.56 16.36 -20.97
CA PRO A 269 4.36 17.20 -21.14
C PRO A 269 3.83 17.46 -22.54
N ASN A 270 4.26 16.73 -23.56
CA ASN A 270 3.71 16.83 -24.90
C ASN A 270 3.72 15.46 -25.61
N ASP A 271 3.94 14.39 -24.86
CA ASP A 271 3.97 13.02 -25.29
C ASP A 271 3.15 12.17 -24.32
N ALA A 272 1.91 11.87 -24.71
CA ALA A 272 0.91 11.20 -23.88
C ALA A 272 1.23 9.73 -23.49
N ASP A 273 2.40 9.23 -23.87
CA ASP A 273 2.87 7.84 -23.76
C ASP A 273 4.39 7.93 -23.95
N SER A 274 5.09 8.21 -22.85
CA SER A 274 6.48 8.64 -22.81
C SER A 274 7.47 7.51 -23.12
N ASP A 275 7.04 6.26 -22.95
CA ASP A 275 7.82 5.05 -23.12
C ASP A 275 7.37 4.20 -24.33
N ASP A 276 6.30 4.60 -25.02
CA ASP A 276 5.78 4.07 -26.27
C ASP A 276 5.27 2.61 -26.18
N ASP A 277 4.74 2.21 -25.03
CA ASP A 277 4.30 0.85 -24.71
C ASP A 277 2.82 0.58 -25.10
N GLY A 278 2.03 1.64 -25.30
CA GLY A 278 0.62 1.58 -25.68
C GLY A 278 -0.37 1.99 -24.58
N VAL A 279 0.11 2.22 -23.37
CA VAL A 279 -0.58 2.87 -22.26
C VAL A 279 -0.21 4.35 -22.28
N ALA A 280 -1.06 5.20 -21.71
CA ALA A 280 -0.74 6.61 -21.59
C ALA A 280 -0.18 6.87 -20.21
N ASP A 281 0.77 7.80 -20.03
CA ASP A 281 1.42 8.02 -18.73
C ASP A 281 0.39 8.21 -17.61
N GLY A 282 -0.71 8.94 -17.88
CA GLY A 282 -1.82 9.13 -16.95
C GLY A 282 -2.86 8.03 -16.86
N GLN A 283 -2.66 6.92 -17.54
CA GLN A 283 -3.48 5.70 -17.47
C GLN A 283 -2.68 4.49 -16.96
N GLU A 284 -1.40 4.68 -16.65
CA GLU A 284 -0.58 3.65 -16.01
C GLU A 284 -1.09 3.32 -14.60
N PRO A 285 -1.07 2.03 -14.22
CA PRO A 285 -1.14 1.63 -12.82
C PRO A 285 0.09 2.16 -12.06
N ASP A 286 -0.13 2.91 -10.98
CA ASP A 286 0.94 3.52 -10.17
C ASP A 286 2.08 4.17 -11.00
N PRO A 287 1.81 5.26 -11.74
CA PRO A 287 2.76 5.83 -12.72
C PRO A 287 4.08 6.31 -12.11
N GLY A 288 4.14 6.51 -10.79
CA GLY A 288 5.35 6.93 -10.08
C GLY A 288 6.08 5.81 -9.34
N GLY A 289 5.52 4.61 -9.30
CA GLY A 289 6.15 3.39 -8.77
C GLY A 289 7.28 2.90 -9.68
N ASP A 290 8.06 1.94 -9.18
CA ASP A 290 9.15 1.23 -9.87
C ASP A 290 8.99 -0.25 -9.53
N ALA A 291 8.14 -0.95 -10.27
CA ALA A 291 7.64 -2.28 -9.87
C ALA A 291 8.72 -3.38 -9.97
N ASP A 292 9.61 -3.33 -10.97
CA ASP A 292 10.72 -4.29 -11.11
C ASP A 292 12.04 -3.86 -10.44
N GLY A 293 12.11 -2.61 -9.95
CA GLY A 293 13.28 -2.05 -9.26
C GLY A 293 14.46 -1.76 -10.19
N ASP A 294 14.26 -1.59 -11.49
CA ASP A 294 15.33 -1.29 -12.45
C ASP A 294 15.79 0.19 -12.42
N GLY A 295 15.02 1.04 -11.73
CA GLY A 295 15.26 2.48 -11.56
C GLY A 295 14.60 3.36 -12.61
N LEU A 296 13.73 2.81 -13.45
CA LEU A 296 12.71 3.52 -14.21
C LEU A 296 11.39 3.46 -13.44
N ILE A 297 10.61 4.54 -13.51
CA ILE A 297 9.25 4.48 -12.98
C ILE A 297 8.34 3.82 -14.01
N ASN A 298 7.22 3.24 -13.58
CA ASN A 298 6.26 2.53 -14.42
C ASN A 298 5.86 3.34 -15.67
N ALA A 299 5.55 4.64 -15.53
CA ALA A 299 5.22 5.51 -16.67
C ALA A 299 6.40 5.85 -17.62
N LEU A 300 7.59 5.34 -17.35
CA LEU A 300 8.79 5.43 -18.19
C LEU A 300 9.36 4.05 -18.55
N ASP A 301 8.72 2.97 -18.08
CA ASP A 301 9.15 1.61 -18.30
C ASP A 301 8.10 0.80 -19.06
N PRO A 302 8.39 0.37 -20.31
CA PRO A 302 7.41 -0.36 -21.11
C PRO A 302 6.99 -1.75 -20.60
N ASP A 303 7.47 -2.18 -19.44
CA ASP A 303 7.46 -3.56 -18.91
C ASP A 303 7.58 -3.48 -17.38
N SER A 304 6.60 -2.86 -16.73
CA SER A 304 6.75 -2.36 -15.35
C SER A 304 7.21 -3.43 -14.34
N ASP A 305 6.80 -4.69 -14.50
CA ASP A 305 7.20 -5.82 -13.65
C ASP A 305 8.40 -6.65 -14.17
N GLY A 306 8.90 -6.32 -15.37
CA GLY A 306 10.07 -6.93 -16.00
C GLY A 306 9.89 -8.37 -16.47
N ASP A 307 8.65 -8.87 -16.58
CA ASP A 307 8.35 -10.25 -16.96
C ASP A 307 8.52 -10.51 -18.47
N GLY A 308 8.53 -9.43 -19.24
CA GLY A 308 8.76 -9.39 -20.66
C GLY A 308 7.51 -9.26 -21.52
N LEU A 309 6.31 -9.30 -20.96
CA LEU A 309 5.09 -8.80 -21.59
C LEU A 309 5.21 -7.26 -21.65
N LYS A 310 4.15 -6.54 -21.98
CA LYS A 310 4.24 -5.07 -22.11
C LYS A 310 2.96 -4.54 -21.54
N ASP A 311 2.99 -3.49 -20.75
CA ASP A 311 1.87 -3.04 -19.94
C ASP A 311 0.62 -2.82 -20.82
N GLY A 312 0.81 -2.24 -22.01
CA GLY A 312 -0.25 -2.09 -23.00
C GLY A 312 -0.83 -3.41 -23.53
N THR A 313 -0.04 -4.48 -23.63
CA THR A 313 -0.52 -5.84 -23.96
C THR A 313 -1.35 -6.42 -22.82
N GLU A 314 -0.88 -6.24 -21.59
CA GLU A 314 -1.44 -6.80 -20.36
C GLU A 314 -2.78 -6.20 -20.02
N LEU A 315 -2.92 -4.88 -20.21
CA LEU A 315 -4.19 -4.17 -20.12
C LEU A 315 -5.14 -4.45 -21.30
N GLY A 316 -4.74 -5.31 -22.25
CA GLY A 316 -5.55 -5.68 -23.42
C GLY A 316 -5.71 -4.54 -24.43
N LEU A 317 -4.74 -3.62 -24.47
CA LEU A 317 -4.73 -2.44 -25.33
C LEU A 317 -3.99 -2.72 -26.65
N GLY A 318 -4.18 -1.80 -27.59
CA GLY A 318 -3.45 -1.82 -28.85
C GLY A 318 -2.58 -0.60 -29.00
N CYS A 319 -1.58 -0.67 -29.88
CA CYS A 319 -0.69 0.46 -30.17
C CYS A 319 -1.30 1.59 -31.03
N ASP A 320 -2.59 1.89 -30.85
CA ASP A 320 -3.26 3.04 -31.48
C ASP A 320 -3.71 4.10 -30.48
N GLY A 321 -3.16 4.04 -29.26
CA GLY A 321 -3.26 5.06 -28.22
C GLY A 321 -2.74 6.43 -28.65
N PRO A 322 -3.13 7.51 -27.93
CA PRO A 322 -2.44 8.80 -27.98
C PRO A 322 -0.97 8.63 -27.56
N GLY A 323 -0.05 9.43 -28.11
CA GLY A 323 1.38 9.33 -27.76
C GLY A 323 2.12 8.22 -28.51
N THR A 324 1.69 6.97 -28.39
CA THR A 324 2.41 5.75 -28.83
C THR A 324 3.12 5.83 -30.21
N ASP A 325 4.45 5.85 -30.22
CA ASP A 325 5.32 5.65 -31.39
C ASP A 325 5.74 4.17 -31.53
N VAL A 326 4.90 3.42 -32.24
CA VAL A 326 5.16 2.03 -32.68
C VAL A 326 6.50 1.79 -33.39
N SER A 327 7.24 2.83 -33.76
CA SER A 327 8.57 2.70 -34.36
C SER A 327 9.71 2.53 -33.35
N MET A 328 9.49 2.87 -32.06
CA MET A 328 10.40 2.52 -30.97
C MET A 328 10.40 1.02 -30.70
N GLY A 329 9.22 0.39 -30.85
CA GLY A 329 9.06 -1.06 -30.72
C GLY A 329 8.87 -1.53 -29.29
N ASN A 330 8.39 -0.64 -28.43
CA ASN A 330 8.04 -0.90 -27.04
C ASN A 330 6.60 -1.44 -26.95
N CYS A 331 5.66 -0.91 -27.73
CA CYS A 331 4.33 -1.51 -27.80
C CYS A 331 4.22 -2.81 -28.62
N VAL A 332 3.55 -3.81 -28.04
CA VAL A 332 2.98 -4.97 -28.73
C VAL A 332 1.45 -4.91 -28.61
N PRO A 333 0.69 -4.92 -29.73
CA PRO A 333 -0.75 -4.80 -29.63
C PRO A 333 -1.38 -6.13 -29.24
N ASP A 334 -2.28 -6.09 -28.28
CA ASP A 334 -3.06 -7.24 -27.85
C ASP A 334 -3.84 -7.88 -29.02
N GLY A 335 -3.76 -9.20 -29.09
CA GLY A 335 -4.24 -10.03 -30.18
C GLY A 335 -5.68 -10.50 -30.03
N ASP A 336 -6.28 -10.43 -28.83
CA ASP A 336 -7.62 -10.96 -28.58
C ASP A 336 -8.68 -9.92 -28.14
N GLY A 337 -8.26 -8.68 -27.94
CA GLY A 337 -9.07 -7.52 -27.60
C GLY A 337 -9.43 -7.45 -26.12
N GLY A 338 -8.47 -7.75 -25.23
CA GLY A 338 -8.58 -7.78 -23.77
C GLY A 338 -9.46 -8.93 -23.29
N ALA A 339 -9.45 -10.07 -23.97
CA ALA A 339 -10.11 -11.27 -23.48
C ALA A 339 -9.25 -12.02 -22.46
N THR A 340 -7.94 -11.94 -22.59
CA THR A 340 -6.94 -12.22 -21.56
C THR A 340 -6.25 -10.90 -21.19
N THR A 341 -6.04 -10.67 -19.91
CA THR A 341 -5.36 -9.50 -19.34
C THR A 341 -4.61 -9.95 -18.09
N THR A 342 -3.48 -9.33 -17.80
CA THR A 342 -2.62 -9.56 -16.62
C THR A 342 -2.42 -8.24 -15.88
N ASP A 343 -1.79 -8.26 -14.72
CA ASP A 343 -1.44 -7.06 -13.95
C ASP A 343 -0.03 -6.60 -14.33
N PRO A 344 0.14 -5.41 -14.94
CA PRO A 344 1.47 -4.92 -15.36
C PRO A 344 2.48 -4.71 -14.23
N LEU A 345 2.01 -4.70 -12.97
CA LEU A 345 2.85 -4.50 -11.79
C LEU A 345 3.20 -5.83 -11.10
N ASP A 346 2.72 -6.95 -11.61
CA ASP A 346 2.90 -8.27 -11.04
C ASP A 346 3.25 -9.31 -12.11
N LYS A 347 4.53 -9.69 -12.11
CA LYS A 347 5.12 -10.64 -13.06
C LYS A 347 4.41 -12.00 -13.14
N ASP A 348 3.58 -12.37 -12.16
CA ASP A 348 2.90 -13.68 -12.08
C ASP A 348 1.45 -13.49 -11.61
N SER A 349 0.59 -12.97 -12.49
CA SER A 349 -0.78 -12.55 -12.19
C SER A 349 -1.70 -13.60 -11.55
N ASP A 350 -1.34 -14.88 -11.60
CA ASP A 350 -2.13 -15.97 -11.03
C ASP A 350 -1.47 -16.76 -9.89
N ASP A 351 -0.28 -16.30 -9.47
CA ASP A 351 0.56 -16.89 -8.44
C ASP A 351 0.94 -18.36 -8.73
N GLY A 352 1.12 -18.71 -10.02
CA GLY A 352 1.37 -20.07 -10.52
C GLY A 352 2.83 -20.46 -10.62
N SER A 353 3.72 -19.56 -10.21
CA SER A 353 5.19 -19.69 -10.24
C SER A 353 5.78 -19.67 -11.66
N VAL A 354 5.01 -19.21 -12.66
CA VAL A 354 5.49 -19.01 -14.03
C VAL A 354 5.07 -17.63 -14.49
N ASP A 355 6.06 -16.76 -14.68
CA ASP A 355 5.78 -15.38 -15.07
C ASP A 355 4.91 -15.25 -16.34
N ASP A 356 4.04 -14.25 -16.42
CA ASP A 356 3.01 -14.12 -17.49
C ASP A 356 3.64 -14.05 -18.89
N GLY A 357 4.77 -13.36 -19.02
CA GLY A 357 5.57 -13.24 -20.23
C GLY A 357 6.25 -14.55 -20.67
N VAL A 358 6.38 -15.53 -19.77
CA VAL A 358 6.81 -16.90 -20.08
C VAL A 358 5.62 -17.73 -20.58
N GLU A 359 4.46 -17.54 -19.96
CA GLU A 359 3.21 -18.21 -20.28
C GLU A 359 2.70 -17.79 -21.67
N ASP A 360 2.65 -16.49 -21.96
CA ASP A 360 2.52 -15.93 -23.31
C ASP A 360 3.89 -15.81 -23.99
N ALA A 361 4.45 -16.98 -24.32
CA ALA A 361 5.76 -17.10 -24.95
C ALA A 361 5.93 -16.29 -26.26
N ASN A 362 4.84 -15.85 -26.88
CA ASN A 362 4.85 -15.06 -28.10
C ASN A 362 4.50 -13.57 -27.89
N LYS A 363 4.10 -13.20 -26.67
CA LYS A 363 3.92 -11.84 -26.15
C LYS A 363 2.89 -11.06 -26.94
N ASN A 364 1.76 -11.68 -27.24
CA ASN A 364 0.72 -11.09 -28.07
C ASN A 364 -0.62 -10.89 -27.34
N GLY A 365 -0.68 -11.13 -26.03
CA GLY A 365 -1.87 -11.03 -25.20
C GLY A 365 -2.89 -12.14 -25.47
N VAL A 366 -2.51 -13.24 -26.13
CA VAL A 366 -3.44 -14.31 -26.51
C VAL A 366 -2.94 -15.65 -26.03
N VAL A 367 -3.76 -16.37 -25.27
CA VAL A 367 -3.52 -17.77 -24.92
C VAL A 367 -3.58 -18.66 -26.17
N ASP A 368 -2.43 -18.91 -26.79
CA ASP A 368 -2.31 -19.64 -28.04
C ASP A 368 -2.12 -21.16 -27.81
N SER A 369 -2.28 -21.94 -28.88
CA SER A 369 -2.14 -23.40 -28.75
C SER A 369 -0.69 -23.81 -28.45
N GLY A 370 -0.40 -24.12 -27.19
CA GLY A 370 0.91 -24.60 -26.73
C GLY A 370 1.60 -23.68 -25.73
N GLU A 371 0.96 -22.57 -25.41
CA GLU A 371 1.19 -21.71 -24.24
C GLU A 371 0.32 -22.20 -23.07
N THR A 372 0.67 -21.74 -21.88
CA THR A 372 -0.11 -21.81 -20.64
C THR A 372 -0.95 -20.54 -20.51
N ASP A 373 -1.88 -20.48 -19.57
CA ASP A 373 -2.86 -19.39 -19.42
C ASP A 373 -2.49 -18.55 -18.18
N PRO A 374 -2.01 -17.29 -18.35
CA PRO A 374 -1.52 -16.37 -17.29
C PRO A 374 -2.52 -15.99 -16.19
N ASN A 375 -3.65 -16.68 -16.13
CA ASN A 375 -4.78 -16.44 -15.24
C ASN A 375 -5.32 -17.77 -14.68
N ASN A 376 -4.53 -18.85 -14.79
CA ASN A 376 -4.83 -20.20 -14.40
C ASN A 376 -3.59 -20.99 -13.93
N ILE A 377 -3.17 -20.69 -12.70
CA ILE A 377 -2.28 -21.42 -11.76
C ILE A 377 -2.17 -22.95 -11.91
N SER A 378 -3.24 -23.61 -12.39
CA SER A 378 -3.29 -25.07 -12.55
C SER A 378 -2.60 -25.58 -13.81
N ASP A 379 -2.18 -24.72 -14.75
CA ASP A 379 -1.60 -25.14 -16.03
C ASP A 379 -0.13 -24.75 -16.29
N ASP A 380 0.39 -23.85 -15.45
CA ASP A 380 1.79 -23.50 -15.12
C ASP A 380 2.70 -24.70 -14.82
N VAL A 381 2.10 -25.88 -14.69
CA VAL A 381 2.76 -27.10 -14.24
C VAL A 381 3.19 -27.98 -15.42
N PRO A 382 4.41 -27.81 -15.99
CA PRO A 382 5.09 -28.88 -16.71
C PRO A 382 6.19 -29.52 -15.84
N GLY A 383 5.94 -29.71 -14.55
CA GLY A 383 6.83 -30.40 -13.60
C GLY A 383 6.30 -31.78 -13.16
N ALA A 384 7.18 -32.65 -12.67
CA ALA A 384 6.76 -33.58 -11.62
C ALA A 384 6.73 -32.76 -10.33
N ASP A 385 5.74 -33.01 -9.51
CA ASP A 385 5.56 -32.48 -8.15
C ASP A 385 5.24 -33.75 -7.35
N SER A 386 6.24 -34.22 -6.61
CA SER A 386 6.31 -35.62 -6.18
C SER A 386 5.73 -35.85 -4.79
N ASP A 387 5.68 -34.83 -3.94
CA ASP A 387 5.00 -34.75 -2.65
C ASP A 387 3.63 -34.06 -2.75
N GLY A 388 3.42 -33.14 -3.69
CA GLY A 388 2.11 -32.57 -4.00
C GLY A 388 1.78 -31.30 -3.22
N ASP A 389 2.79 -30.51 -2.86
CA ASP A 389 2.70 -29.36 -1.97
C ASP A 389 2.41 -28.04 -2.70
N GLY A 390 2.72 -27.98 -4.00
CA GLY A 390 2.54 -26.81 -4.86
C GLY A 390 3.82 -26.40 -5.57
N LEU A 391 5.00 -26.76 -5.06
CA LEU A 391 6.28 -26.52 -5.70
C LEU A 391 6.71 -27.70 -6.59
N PRO A 392 7.16 -27.45 -7.83
CA PRO A 392 7.60 -28.53 -8.70
C PRO A 392 9.02 -29.03 -8.37
N ASP A 393 9.27 -30.35 -8.53
CA ASP A 393 10.55 -31.05 -8.33
C ASP A 393 11.77 -30.30 -8.90
N GLY A 394 11.56 -29.56 -10.00
CA GLY A 394 12.61 -28.83 -10.70
C GLY A 394 13.01 -27.52 -10.02
N LEU A 395 12.04 -26.83 -9.40
CA LEU A 395 12.22 -25.59 -8.65
C LEU A 395 12.80 -25.90 -7.27
N GLU A 396 12.26 -26.89 -6.57
CA GLU A 396 12.78 -27.34 -5.29
C GLU A 396 14.26 -27.76 -5.38
N ALA A 397 14.62 -28.49 -6.46
CA ALA A 397 16.02 -28.83 -6.72
C ALA A 397 16.93 -27.61 -7.00
N MET A 398 16.37 -26.46 -7.38
CA MET A 398 17.10 -25.20 -7.59
C MET A 398 17.24 -24.41 -6.30
N LEU A 399 16.16 -24.27 -5.53
CA LEU A 399 16.11 -23.59 -4.24
C LEU A 399 16.91 -24.36 -3.18
N GLY A 400 16.80 -25.68 -3.18
CA GLY A 400 17.54 -26.56 -2.29
C GLY A 400 16.66 -27.38 -1.34
N SER A 401 15.35 -27.17 -1.37
CA SER A 401 14.32 -28.03 -0.75
C SER A 401 14.32 -29.45 -1.33
N ASP A 402 13.68 -30.40 -0.63
CA ASP A 402 13.61 -31.81 -1.05
C ASP A 402 12.30 -32.07 -1.82
N PRO A 403 12.36 -32.42 -3.13
CA PRO A 403 11.21 -32.78 -3.97
C PRO A 403 10.27 -33.88 -3.49
N HIS A 404 10.51 -34.46 -2.32
CA HIS A 404 9.77 -35.58 -1.77
C HIS A 404 9.38 -35.33 -0.31
N ASP A 405 9.49 -34.10 0.16
CA ASP A 405 9.22 -33.62 1.50
C ASP A 405 8.50 -32.28 1.36
N ALA A 406 7.19 -32.26 1.61
CA ALA A 406 6.38 -31.06 1.41
C ALA A 406 6.68 -29.92 2.41
N ASP A 407 7.55 -30.14 3.40
CA ASP A 407 7.90 -29.20 4.47
C ASP A 407 9.39 -29.47 4.80
N SER A 408 10.27 -28.84 4.04
CA SER A 408 11.70 -29.16 3.94
C SER A 408 12.50 -28.74 5.18
N ASP A 409 12.01 -27.76 5.93
CA ASP A 409 12.65 -27.20 7.11
C ASP A 409 11.91 -27.54 8.42
N ASP A 410 10.79 -28.26 8.34
CA ASP A 410 9.98 -28.79 9.44
C ASP A 410 9.37 -27.70 10.35
N ASP A 411 9.09 -26.52 9.81
CA ASP A 411 8.58 -25.35 10.53
C ASP A 411 7.03 -25.31 10.64
N GLY A 412 6.33 -26.13 9.84
CA GLY A 412 4.88 -26.25 9.82
C GLY A 412 4.16 -25.52 8.69
N VAL A 413 4.89 -24.80 7.86
CA VAL A 413 4.49 -24.32 6.53
C VAL A 413 4.95 -25.37 5.52
N ILE A 414 4.20 -25.56 4.44
CA ILE A 414 4.65 -26.46 3.36
C ILE A 414 5.40 -25.62 2.33
N ASP A 415 6.44 -26.15 1.68
CA ASP A 415 7.33 -25.37 0.82
C ASP A 415 6.51 -24.55 -0.20
N GLY A 416 5.52 -25.17 -0.85
CA GLY A 416 4.61 -24.51 -1.78
C GLY A 416 3.61 -23.49 -1.22
N LYS A 417 3.70 -23.15 0.06
CA LYS A 417 2.91 -22.10 0.71
C LYS A 417 3.76 -21.05 1.42
N GLU A 418 5.07 -21.18 1.39
CA GLU A 418 5.91 -20.18 2.01
C GLU A 418 5.88 -18.87 1.21
N PRO A 419 5.80 -17.73 1.90
CA PRO A 419 5.96 -16.43 1.27
C PRO A 419 7.38 -16.29 0.68
N SER A 420 7.45 -15.94 -0.60
CA SER A 420 8.72 -15.73 -1.32
C SER A 420 9.76 -16.86 -1.12
N PRO A 421 9.49 -18.12 -1.50
CA PRO A 421 10.32 -19.30 -1.15
C PRO A 421 11.81 -19.21 -1.56
N GLY A 422 12.14 -18.36 -2.55
CA GLY A 422 13.52 -18.17 -3.03
C GLY A 422 14.26 -16.96 -2.46
N ALA A 423 13.61 -16.14 -1.63
CA ALA A 423 14.22 -14.99 -0.96
C ALA A 423 15.01 -15.42 0.29
N ASP A 424 15.82 -14.51 0.82
CA ASP A 424 16.62 -14.61 2.05
C ASP A 424 16.28 -13.33 2.82
N SER A 425 15.11 -13.33 3.47
CA SER A 425 14.45 -12.12 3.97
C SER A 425 15.27 -11.41 5.05
N ASP A 426 15.93 -12.16 5.92
CA ASP A 426 16.76 -11.65 7.02
C ASP A 426 18.27 -11.56 6.69
N GLY A 427 18.70 -12.13 5.56
CA GLY A 427 20.09 -12.14 5.12
C GLY A 427 21.02 -13.08 5.90
N ASP A 428 20.49 -14.09 6.61
CA ASP A 428 21.30 -15.06 7.36
C ASP A 428 22.02 -16.08 6.46
N GLY A 429 21.55 -16.19 5.20
CA GLY A 429 22.10 -17.03 4.16
C GLY A 429 21.44 -18.41 4.03
N LEU A 430 20.34 -18.66 4.73
CA LEU A 430 19.27 -19.55 4.33
C LEU A 430 18.31 -18.79 3.39
N ILE A 431 17.41 -19.51 2.75
CA ILE A 431 16.33 -18.89 1.97
C ILE A 431 15.04 -19.31 2.66
N ASN A 432 13.97 -18.54 2.51
CA ASN A 432 12.73 -18.72 3.27
C ASN A 432 12.26 -20.20 3.25
N VAL A 433 12.34 -20.88 2.09
CA VAL A 433 12.00 -22.32 1.96
C VAL A 433 12.86 -23.35 2.71
N LEU A 434 13.88 -22.86 3.41
CA LEU A 434 14.81 -23.64 4.20
C LEU A 434 15.04 -22.99 5.56
N ASP A 435 14.31 -21.93 5.88
CA ASP A 435 14.50 -21.11 7.07
C ASP A 435 13.24 -21.07 7.94
N PRO A 436 13.26 -21.71 9.12
CA PRO A 436 12.08 -21.81 9.98
C PRO A 436 11.61 -20.51 10.68
N ASP A 437 12.26 -19.38 10.39
CA ASP A 437 12.14 -18.07 11.06
C ASP A 437 12.70 -17.00 10.09
N SER A 438 11.96 -16.75 9.01
CA SER A 438 12.42 -16.06 7.78
C SER A 438 12.84 -14.59 8.01
N ASP A 439 12.34 -13.94 9.05
CA ASP A 439 12.73 -12.58 9.46
C ASP A 439 13.63 -12.54 10.72
N ASN A 440 13.88 -13.71 11.31
CA ASN A 440 14.75 -13.96 12.48
C ASN A 440 14.36 -13.19 13.74
N ASP A 441 13.07 -12.93 13.91
CA ASP A 441 12.54 -12.20 15.05
C ASP A 441 12.33 -13.10 16.29
N GLY A 442 12.34 -14.42 16.07
CA GLY A 442 12.23 -15.47 17.07
C GLY A 442 10.89 -16.21 17.11
N LEU A 443 9.87 -15.74 16.38
CA LEU A 443 8.56 -16.37 16.20
C LEU A 443 8.49 -17.02 14.82
N GLY A 444 8.79 -18.31 14.71
CA GLY A 444 8.91 -18.95 13.39
C GLY A 444 7.64 -19.00 12.54
N ASP A 445 7.81 -19.03 11.22
CA ASP A 445 6.81 -18.73 10.17
C ASP A 445 5.53 -19.55 10.31
N GLY A 446 5.65 -20.84 10.61
CA GLY A 446 4.50 -21.71 10.86
C GLY A 446 3.60 -21.20 12.01
N THR A 447 4.17 -20.59 13.04
CA THR A 447 3.41 -20.02 14.17
C THR A 447 2.68 -18.76 13.73
N GLU A 448 3.36 -17.92 12.98
CA GLU A 448 2.88 -16.63 12.47
C GLU A 448 1.73 -16.78 11.49
N LEU A 449 1.79 -17.80 10.62
CA LEU A 449 0.70 -18.15 9.71
C LEU A 449 -0.43 -18.94 10.39
N GLY A 450 -0.36 -19.16 11.70
CA GLY A 450 -1.39 -19.86 12.49
C GLY A 450 -1.44 -21.37 12.23
N SER A 451 -0.31 -22.00 11.89
CA SER A 451 -0.21 -23.44 11.61
C SER A 451 -0.24 -24.29 12.88
N ASP A 452 -0.86 -25.46 12.79
CA ASP A 452 -0.98 -26.41 13.92
C ASP A 452 0.08 -27.52 13.91
N CYS A 453 1.14 -27.39 13.09
CA CYS A 453 2.11 -28.44 12.76
C CYS A 453 1.45 -29.75 12.31
N GLY A 454 0.26 -29.66 11.70
CA GLY A 454 -0.62 -30.80 11.46
C GLY A 454 -0.32 -31.54 10.16
N ASP A 455 0.56 -31.01 9.32
CA ASP A 455 0.93 -31.67 8.07
C ASP A 455 1.63 -33.01 8.33
N ALA A 456 1.52 -33.92 7.37
CA ALA A 456 2.10 -35.24 7.48
C ALA A 456 3.62 -35.23 7.29
N ASP A 457 4.12 -34.22 6.58
CA ASP A 457 5.52 -34.12 6.19
C ASP A 457 6.34 -33.24 7.17
N THR A 458 5.71 -32.36 7.96
CA THR A 458 6.33 -31.70 9.14
C THR A 458 6.87 -32.69 10.21
N ASP A 459 8.19 -32.84 10.35
CA ASP A 459 8.85 -33.57 11.45
C ASP A 459 8.97 -32.71 12.72
N THR A 460 7.87 -32.63 13.47
CA THR A 460 7.80 -32.05 14.82
C THR A 460 8.85 -32.55 15.84
N SER A 461 9.64 -33.59 15.53
CA SER A 461 10.75 -34.03 16.37
C SER A 461 12.06 -33.27 16.14
N VAL A 462 12.19 -32.53 15.04
CA VAL A 462 13.26 -31.56 14.76
C VAL A 462 13.10 -30.35 15.68
N GLY A 463 11.86 -29.90 15.88
CA GLY A 463 11.51 -28.86 16.84
C GLY A 463 11.63 -27.45 16.28
N ASN A 464 11.48 -27.32 14.95
CA ASN A 464 11.35 -26.06 14.24
C ASN A 464 9.89 -25.59 14.29
N CYS A 465 8.92 -26.46 14.05
CA CYS A 465 7.52 -26.11 14.25
C CYS A 465 7.08 -25.94 15.71
N THR A 466 6.52 -24.77 16.03
CA THR A 466 5.72 -24.52 17.23
C THR A 466 4.25 -24.37 16.85
N PRO A 467 3.34 -25.24 17.35
CA PRO A 467 1.93 -25.13 16.97
C PRO A 467 1.33 -23.88 17.55
N ASP A 468 0.65 -23.12 16.71
CA ASP A 468 -0.09 -21.94 17.13
C ASP A 468 -1.19 -22.31 18.15
N ALA A 469 -1.25 -21.53 19.23
CA ALA A 469 -2.03 -21.80 20.42
C ALA A 469 -3.48 -21.32 20.30
N ASP A 470 -3.78 -20.39 19.39
CA ASP A 470 -5.14 -19.83 19.24
C ASP A 470 -5.87 -20.16 17.94
N GLY A 471 -5.20 -20.85 17.02
CA GLY A 471 -5.72 -21.37 15.76
C GLY A 471 -5.83 -20.32 14.65
N GLY A 472 -4.82 -19.46 14.53
CA GLY A 472 -4.69 -18.35 13.59
C GLY A 472 -5.63 -17.20 13.93
N ALA A 473 -5.91 -16.98 15.21
CA ALA A 473 -6.67 -15.80 15.64
C ALA A 473 -5.77 -14.56 15.70
N THR A 474 -4.50 -14.74 16.05
CA THR A 474 -3.41 -13.80 15.82
C THR A 474 -2.48 -14.42 14.77
N THR A 475 -2.07 -13.60 13.80
CA THR A 475 -1.11 -13.97 12.74
C THR A 475 -0.27 -12.74 12.41
N THR A 476 0.97 -12.94 12.01
CA THR A 476 1.95 -11.91 11.64
C THR A 476 2.49 -12.21 10.24
N ASP A 477 3.26 -11.28 9.65
CA ASP A 477 3.94 -11.49 8.38
C ASP A 477 5.32 -12.13 8.63
N PRO A 478 5.56 -13.39 8.20
CA PRO A 478 6.81 -14.09 8.49
C PRO A 478 8.04 -13.51 7.78
N LEU A 479 7.85 -12.52 6.90
CA LEU A 479 8.95 -11.82 6.23
C LEU A 479 9.25 -10.46 6.87
N ASP A 480 8.52 -10.07 7.90
CA ASP A 480 8.61 -8.76 8.54
C ASP A 480 8.63 -8.89 10.06
N ALA A 481 9.82 -8.67 10.63
CA ALA A 481 10.07 -8.85 12.06
C ALA A 481 9.21 -7.96 12.97
N ASP A 482 8.53 -6.93 12.47
CA ASP A 482 7.66 -6.03 13.25
C ASP A 482 6.39 -5.72 12.44
N SER A 483 5.47 -6.69 12.40
CA SER A 483 4.27 -6.68 11.54
C SER A 483 3.36 -5.46 11.70
N ASP A 484 3.47 -4.71 12.79
CA ASP A 484 2.62 -3.55 13.08
C ASP A 484 3.36 -2.20 13.15
N ASP A 485 4.65 -2.21 12.81
CA ASP A 485 5.56 -1.06 12.84
C ASP A 485 5.57 -0.34 14.21
N GLY A 486 5.35 -1.07 15.30
CA GLY A 486 5.27 -0.56 16.67
C GLY A 486 6.62 -0.26 17.30
N GLY A 487 7.67 -0.87 16.78
CA GLY A 487 9.06 -0.78 17.24
C GLY A 487 9.46 -1.90 18.20
N VAL A 488 8.64 -2.94 18.36
CA VAL A 488 8.95 -4.18 19.09
C VAL A 488 8.61 -5.37 18.22
N SER A 489 9.59 -6.24 17.96
CA SER A 489 9.37 -7.39 17.07
C SER A 489 8.32 -8.38 17.57
N ASP A 490 7.63 -9.06 16.65
CA ASP A 490 6.50 -9.95 16.93
C ASP A 490 6.85 -11.04 17.97
N GLY A 491 8.03 -11.65 17.85
CA GLY A 491 8.57 -12.63 18.79
C GLY A 491 8.99 -12.06 20.15
N ASN A 492 9.27 -10.76 20.25
CA ASN A 492 9.46 -10.10 21.56
C ASN A 492 8.13 -9.81 22.23
N GLU A 493 7.11 -9.50 21.45
CA GLU A 493 5.75 -9.26 21.89
C GLU A 493 5.07 -10.55 22.36
N ASP A 494 5.18 -11.63 21.58
CA ASP A 494 4.85 -13.01 22.02
C ASP A 494 6.05 -13.67 22.71
N THR A 495 6.36 -13.19 23.92
CA THR A 495 7.48 -13.69 24.74
C THR A 495 7.50 -15.22 24.94
N ASN A 496 6.37 -15.91 24.74
CA ASN A 496 6.26 -17.35 24.91
C ASN A 496 6.26 -18.14 23.59
N LEU A 497 6.25 -17.44 22.45
CA LEU A 497 6.41 -17.91 21.07
C LEU A 497 5.40 -19.00 20.73
N ASN A 498 4.13 -18.76 21.00
CA ASN A 498 3.06 -19.72 20.78
C ASN A 498 1.95 -19.20 19.84
N GLY A 499 2.11 -18.03 19.23
CA GLY A 499 1.16 -17.41 18.32
C GLY A 499 -0.09 -16.84 18.98
N GLN A 500 -0.20 -16.89 20.32
CA GLN A 500 -1.35 -16.39 21.06
C GLN A 500 -0.95 -15.24 21.97
N VAL A 501 -1.60 -14.08 21.81
CA VAL A 501 -1.49 -12.96 22.75
C VAL A 501 -1.96 -13.36 24.15
N ASP A 502 -1.02 -13.56 25.06
CA ASP A 502 -1.24 -14.07 26.41
C ASP A 502 -1.22 -12.93 27.46
N SER A 503 -1.66 -13.24 28.68
CA SER A 503 -1.75 -12.20 29.73
C SER A 503 -0.36 -11.73 30.18
N GLY A 504 0.05 -10.55 29.71
CA GLY A 504 1.30 -9.90 30.07
C GLY A 504 2.27 -9.70 28.90
N GLU A 505 1.88 -10.16 27.71
CA GLU A 505 2.45 -9.86 26.40
C GLU A 505 1.75 -8.62 25.81
N THR A 506 2.37 -8.06 24.78
CA THR A 506 1.82 -7.04 23.87
C THR A 506 1.28 -7.73 22.61
N ASP A 507 0.55 -7.01 21.77
CA ASP A 507 -0.17 -7.59 20.62
C ASP A 507 0.59 -7.27 19.32
N PRO A 508 1.19 -8.28 18.64
CA PRO A 508 1.98 -8.15 17.38
C PRO A 508 1.28 -7.53 16.16
N ASN A 509 0.08 -6.97 16.36
CA ASN A 509 -0.76 -6.38 15.33
C ASN A 509 -1.30 -5.02 15.80
N ASN A 510 -0.73 -4.46 16.86
CA ASN A 510 -1.10 -3.20 17.47
C ASN A 510 0.11 -2.44 18.08
N GLY A 511 0.87 -1.77 17.22
CA GLY A 511 2.05 -0.98 17.57
C GLY A 511 1.84 0.18 18.56
N SER A 512 0.58 0.45 18.93
CA SER A 512 0.23 1.43 19.96
C SER A 512 0.32 0.89 21.39
N ASP A 513 0.43 -0.42 21.59
CA ASP A 513 0.57 -1.03 22.92
C ASP A 513 2.00 -1.43 23.31
N ASP A 514 2.90 -1.30 22.34
CA ASP A 514 4.34 -1.34 22.47
C ASP A 514 4.83 -0.45 23.59
N VAL A 515 5.53 -1.09 24.52
CA VAL A 515 6.27 -0.38 25.54
C VAL A 515 7.68 -0.18 25.03
N LEU A 516 7.84 0.84 24.19
CA LEU A 516 9.16 1.35 23.82
C LEU A 516 9.84 1.88 25.08
N ILE A 517 10.77 1.07 25.62
CA ILE A 517 11.67 1.50 26.67
C ILE A 517 12.72 2.36 25.97
N ASP A 518 12.81 3.61 26.38
CA ASP A 518 13.82 4.58 25.95
C ASP A 518 14.54 5.01 27.24
N SER A 519 15.68 4.38 27.50
CA SER A 519 16.36 4.39 28.79
C SER A 519 17.13 5.70 29.06
N ASP A 520 17.59 6.40 28.02
CA ASP A 520 18.29 7.68 28.12
C ASP A 520 17.47 8.90 27.67
N GLY A 521 16.38 8.70 26.93
CA GLY A 521 15.37 9.70 26.62
C GLY A 521 15.64 10.48 25.33
N ASP A 522 16.37 9.90 24.39
CA ASP A 522 16.86 10.57 23.17
C ASP A 522 15.87 10.52 22.00
N GLY A 523 14.89 9.61 22.06
CA GLY A 523 13.85 9.42 21.05
C GLY A 523 13.90 8.08 20.32
N LEU A 524 14.96 7.29 20.50
CA LEU A 524 15.06 5.89 20.06
C LEU A 524 14.69 4.94 21.21
N SER A 525 14.28 3.72 20.87
CA SER A 525 13.98 2.69 21.88
C SER A 525 15.23 1.85 22.14
N ASP A 526 15.39 1.33 23.36
CA ASP A 526 16.49 0.43 23.75
C ASP A 526 16.62 -0.76 22.79
N ALA A 527 15.50 -1.22 22.22
CA ALA A 527 15.43 -2.32 21.26
C ALA A 527 16.00 -1.90 19.91
N LEU A 528 15.55 -0.75 19.37
CA LEU A 528 16.07 -0.16 18.14
C LEU A 528 17.54 0.19 18.26
N GLU A 529 17.95 0.81 19.36
CA GLU A 529 19.36 1.16 19.61
C GLU A 529 20.24 -0.10 19.67
N THR A 530 19.73 -1.18 20.28
CA THR A 530 20.45 -2.46 20.28
C THR A 530 20.58 -3.05 18.87
N SER A 531 19.59 -2.88 18.00
CA SER A 531 19.61 -3.43 16.63
C SER A 531 20.52 -2.64 15.71
N ILE A 532 20.48 -1.29 15.75
CA ILE A 532 21.35 -0.42 14.94
C ILE A 532 22.77 -0.29 15.51
N GLY A 533 22.94 -0.56 16.80
CA GLY A 533 24.24 -0.65 17.47
C GLY A 533 24.66 0.59 18.26
N THR A 534 23.79 1.59 18.42
CA THR A 534 23.92 2.68 19.40
C THR A 534 23.79 2.13 20.83
N ASP A 535 24.15 2.91 21.87
CA ASP A 535 24.07 2.45 23.27
C ASP A 535 22.75 2.91 23.91
N PRO A 536 21.85 1.97 24.31
CA PRO A 536 20.58 2.26 24.99
C PRO A 536 20.63 3.06 26.29
N ASN A 537 21.78 3.58 26.69
CA ASN A 537 21.95 4.34 27.91
C ASN A 537 22.84 5.58 27.70
N ASP A 538 23.11 5.92 26.44
CA ASP A 538 23.93 7.03 26.00
C ASP A 538 23.25 7.73 24.81
N ALA A 539 22.51 8.81 25.11
CA ALA A 539 21.67 9.54 24.17
C ALA A 539 22.40 10.22 22.99
N ASP A 540 23.71 10.02 22.85
CA ASP A 540 24.65 10.69 21.94
C ASP A 540 25.87 9.75 21.83
N SER A 541 25.67 8.62 21.16
CA SER A 541 26.55 7.43 21.19
C SER A 541 27.96 7.68 20.64
N ASP A 542 28.10 8.68 19.77
CA ASP A 542 29.35 9.07 19.12
C ASP A 542 29.98 10.35 19.70
N ASP A 543 29.34 10.96 20.71
CA ASP A 543 29.78 12.12 21.49
C ASP A 543 29.94 13.42 20.64
N ASP A 544 29.21 13.59 19.53
CA ASP A 544 29.42 14.67 18.56
C ASP A 544 28.57 15.94 18.83
N GLY A 545 27.48 15.81 19.60
CA GLY A 545 26.56 16.90 19.91
C GLY A 545 25.15 16.80 19.33
N VAL A 546 24.88 15.80 18.51
CA VAL A 546 23.56 15.39 18.04
C VAL A 546 23.14 14.16 18.84
N LEU A 547 21.86 14.05 19.19
CA LEU A 547 21.37 12.85 19.85
C LEU A 547 21.09 11.78 18.80
N ASP A 548 21.27 10.50 19.11
CA ASP A 548 21.08 9.42 18.13
C ASP A 548 19.68 9.50 17.48
N GLY A 549 18.64 9.80 18.28
CA GLY A 549 17.27 10.03 17.79
C GLY A 549 17.02 11.35 17.04
N ASP A 550 17.91 12.32 17.14
CA ASP A 550 17.84 13.61 16.43
C ASP A 550 18.71 13.63 15.14
N GLU A 551 19.45 12.55 14.87
CA GLU A 551 20.34 12.47 13.72
C GLU A 551 19.62 12.27 12.38
N PRO A 552 20.10 12.91 11.29
CA PRO A 552 19.60 12.65 9.95
C PRO A 552 19.98 11.23 9.50
N ASN A 553 18.98 10.39 9.22
CA ASN A 553 19.19 9.01 8.76
C ASN A 553 20.11 8.20 9.69
N PHE A 554 19.90 8.27 11.01
CA PHE A 554 20.72 7.63 12.06
C PHE A 554 21.17 6.18 11.77
N ALA A 555 20.35 5.36 11.09
CA ALA A 555 20.66 3.97 10.77
C ALA A 555 21.45 3.75 9.46
N PHE A 556 21.70 4.80 8.66
CA PHE A 556 22.38 4.71 7.37
C PHE A 556 23.88 4.99 7.49
N ASP A 557 24.68 4.42 6.59
CA ASP A 557 26.11 4.71 6.43
C ASP A 557 26.26 5.68 5.23
N SER A 558 26.28 6.99 5.51
CA SER A 558 26.12 8.03 4.47
C SER A 558 27.38 8.22 3.62
N ASP A 559 28.56 8.00 4.20
CA ASP A 559 29.85 8.15 3.51
C ASP A 559 30.42 6.80 3.00
N GLY A 560 29.87 5.67 3.46
CA GLY A 560 30.24 4.32 3.08
C GLY A 560 31.50 3.79 3.77
N ASP A 561 31.86 4.30 4.95
CA ASP A 561 33.03 3.86 5.72
C ASP A 561 32.80 2.57 6.54
N GLY A 562 31.54 2.19 6.71
CA GLY A 562 31.07 1.04 7.47
C GLY A 562 30.63 1.36 8.90
N THR A 563 30.42 2.63 9.21
CA THR A 563 29.84 3.15 10.44
C THR A 563 28.51 3.82 10.09
N ILE A 564 27.45 3.56 10.85
CA ILE A 564 26.18 4.28 10.63
C ILE A 564 26.31 5.69 11.19
N ASN A 565 25.51 6.62 10.70
CA ASN A 565 25.47 8.01 11.15
C ASN A 565 25.38 8.09 12.68
N GLY A 566 24.53 7.26 13.33
CA GLY A 566 24.34 7.22 14.79
C GLY A 566 25.58 6.86 15.61
N LEU A 567 26.66 6.48 14.93
CA LEU A 567 27.93 6.08 15.51
C LEU A 567 29.11 6.85 14.89
N ASP A 568 28.83 7.82 14.01
CA ASP A 568 29.82 8.55 13.22
C ASP A 568 29.68 10.07 13.30
N SER A 569 30.64 10.68 13.99
CA SER A 569 30.67 12.11 14.31
C SER A 569 30.82 13.08 13.12
N ASP A 570 30.99 12.58 11.90
CA ASP A 570 31.20 13.34 10.65
C ASP A 570 30.60 12.50 9.51
N SER A 571 29.27 12.40 9.48
CA SER A 571 28.49 11.43 8.69
C SER A 571 28.77 11.48 7.17
N ASP A 572 29.34 12.56 6.64
CA ASP A 572 29.69 12.71 5.22
C ASP A 572 31.20 12.92 4.94
N ASP A 573 32.00 12.79 5.99
CA ASP A 573 33.46 12.72 6.00
C ASP A 573 34.08 13.95 5.30
N ASP A 574 33.51 15.12 5.58
CA ASP A 574 33.89 16.41 5.01
C ASP A 574 34.80 17.24 5.91
N GLY A 575 34.81 16.94 7.20
CA GLY A 575 35.65 17.54 8.23
C GLY A 575 34.95 18.53 9.16
N LEU A 576 33.67 18.83 8.94
CA LEU A 576 32.76 19.36 9.96
C LEU A 576 32.09 18.20 10.71
N LEU A 577 31.80 18.40 11.99
CA LEU A 577 31.05 17.39 12.75
C LEU A 577 29.55 17.70 12.63
N ASP A 578 28.70 16.69 12.62
CA ASP A 578 27.25 16.81 12.43
C ASP A 578 26.64 17.84 13.42
N GLY A 579 27.09 17.77 14.68
CA GLY A 579 26.71 18.72 15.72
C GLY A 579 27.08 20.17 15.39
N VAL A 580 28.18 20.44 14.69
CA VAL A 580 28.55 21.79 14.21
C VAL A 580 27.64 22.22 13.07
N GLU A 581 27.35 21.32 12.14
CA GLU A 581 26.58 21.60 10.93
C GLU A 581 25.11 21.90 11.24
N LEU A 582 24.54 21.24 12.25
CA LEU A 582 23.19 21.52 12.75
C LEU A 582 23.13 22.75 13.68
N GLY A 583 24.26 23.38 14.00
CA GLY A 583 24.34 24.53 14.89
C GLY A 583 24.18 24.17 16.38
N GLY A 584 24.58 22.96 16.75
CA GLY A 584 24.54 22.41 18.11
C GLY A 584 25.45 23.15 19.09
N ASP A 585 25.04 23.22 20.36
CA ASP A 585 25.75 23.96 21.41
C ASP A 585 26.39 23.08 22.49
N CYS A 586 26.45 21.76 22.26
CA CYS A 586 26.90 20.73 23.20
C CYS A 586 26.24 20.87 24.59
N SER A 587 24.96 21.24 24.63
CA SER A 587 24.27 21.48 25.90
C SER A 587 23.69 20.21 26.53
N HIS A 588 23.61 19.10 25.78
CA HIS A 588 23.22 17.82 26.32
C HIS A 588 24.29 17.27 27.28
N ALA A 589 23.87 16.41 28.21
CA ALA A 589 24.80 15.87 29.22
C ALA A 589 25.75 14.83 28.64
N ASP A 590 25.33 14.22 27.54
CA ASP A 590 25.90 13.01 26.96
C ASP A 590 26.70 13.29 25.68
N SER A 591 26.66 14.52 25.12
CA SER A 591 27.54 15.00 24.03
C SER A 591 29.04 15.01 24.28
N GLY A 592 29.51 14.33 25.32
CA GLY A 592 30.90 13.93 25.40
C GLY A 592 31.97 15.01 25.39
N PRO A 593 33.22 14.58 25.15
CA PRO A 593 34.37 15.45 24.99
C PRO A 593 34.68 15.82 23.54
N ASP A 594 34.10 15.12 22.57
CA ASP A 594 34.43 15.23 21.15
C ASP A 594 33.51 16.23 20.43
N CYS A 595 32.35 16.55 21.01
CA CYS A 595 31.48 17.66 20.57
C CYS A 595 32.19 19.01 20.50
N VAL A 596 31.98 19.69 19.37
CA VAL A 596 32.43 21.05 19.09
C VAL A 596 31.21 21.97 19.03
N PRO A 597 31.05 22.91 19.99
CA PRO A 597 29.91 23.81 19.93
C PRO A 597 30.05 24.76 18.74
N ASP A 598 28.96 24.93 17.99
CA ASP A 598 28.89 25.92 16.94
C ASP A 598 29.11 27.34 17.51
N GLY A 599 30.03 28.06 16.88
CA GLY A 599 30.51 29.35 17.32
C GLY A 599 29.55 30.51 17.06
N ASP A 600 28.52 30.33 16.21
CA ASP A 600 27.55 31.39 15.90
C ASP A 600 26.09 31.10 16.24
N GLY A 601 25.79 29.88 16.69
CA GLY A 601 24.51 29.45 17.22
C GLY A 601 23.46 29.20 16.13
N GLY A 602 23.85 28.48 15.08
CA GLY A 602 23.08 28.07 13.92
C GLY A 602 22.80 29.23 12.96
N ALA A 603 23.65 30.27 12.92
CA ALA A 603 23.48 31.33 11.93
C ALA A 603 24.02 30.90 10.57
N THR A 604 25.00 30.00 10.55
CA THR A 604 25.38 29.15 9.43
C THR A 604 25.18 27.68 9.81
N THR A 605 24.52 26.93 8.94
CA THR A 605 24.28 25.48 9.09
C THR A 605 24.50 24.82 7.75
N THR A 606 24.92 23.56 7.75
CA THR A 606 25.16 22.73 6.56
C THR A 606 24.47 21.38 6.76
N SER A 607 24.64 20.44 5.84
CA SER A 607 23.97 19.14 5.84
C SER A 607 24.93 18.04 6.31
N PRO A 608 24.69 17.40 7.46
CA PRO A 608 25.54 16.30 7.99
C PRO A 608 25.79 15.13 7.06
N ILE A 609 24.86 14.89 6.13
CA ILE A 609 24.88 13.74 5.22
C ILE A 609 25.23 14.14 3.77
N ASN A 610 25.60 15.39 3.52
CA ASN A 610 25.93 15.86 2.17
C ASN A 610 27.16 16.78 2.21
N PRO A 611 28.32 16.30 1.71
CA PRO A 611 29.60 16.93 1.99
C PRO A 611 29.85 18.21 1.19
N ASP A 612 28.85 18.78 0.52
CA ASP A 612 28.88 20.02 -0.27
C ASP A 612 27.46 20.59 -0.32
N SER A 613 27.07 21.32 0.73
CA SER A 613 25.69 21.76 0.96
C SER A 613 25.15 22.69 -0.13
N ASP A 614 26.01 23.47 -0.79
CA ASP A 614 25.60 24.41 -1.83
C ASP A 614 25.85 23.94 -3.27
N GLY A 615 26.54 22.81 -3.44
CA GLY A 615 26.85 22.20 -4.73
C GLY A 615 27.88 22.98 -5.55
N GLY A 616 28.71 23.80 -4.91
CA GLY A 616 29.76 24.63 -5.50
C GLY A 616 30.99 23.84 -5.97
N GLY A 617 31.14 22.62 -5.47
CA GLY A 617 32.22 21.68 -5.77
C GLY A 617 33.37 21.71 -4.77
N VAL A 618 33.14 22.26 -3.58
CA VAL A 618 34.10 22.30 -2.47
C VAL A 618 33.34 21.94 -1.20
N LYS A 619 33.93 21.03 -0.42
CA LYS A 619 33.31 20.53 0.80
C LYS A 619 33.14 21.61 1.87
N ASP A 620 32.10 21.50 2.69
CA ASP A 620 31.75 22.47 3.72
C ASP A 620 32.89 22.61 4.75
N GLY A 621 33.51 21.51 5.16
CA GLY A 621 34.73 21.51 5.99
C GLY A 621 35.97 22.13 5.33
N ASP A 622 36.09 22.11 3.99
CA ASP A 622 37.14 22.82 3.26
C ASP A 622 36.86 24.35 3.17
N GLU A 623 35.62 24.76 3.41
CA GLU A 623 35.13 26.14 3.37
C GLU A 623 35.29 26.82 4.74
N ASP A 624 34.88 26.14 5.81
CA ASP A 624 35.17 26.48 7.21
C ASP A 624 36.51 25.87 7.65
N SER A 625 37.61 26.49 7.25
CA SER A 625 38.97 26.01 7.53
C SER A 625 39.32 25.82 9.02
N ASN A 626 38.48 26.28 9.94
CA ASN A 626 38.72 26.16 11.37
C ASN A 626 37.69 25.29 12.11
N HIS A 627 36.71 24.74 11.38
CA HIS A 627 35.68 23.79 11.80
C HIS A 627 34.99 24.24 13.09
N ASN A 628 34.53 25.50 13.11
CA ASN A 628 33.85 26.08 14.26
C ASN A 628 32.40 26.49 13.97
N GLY A 629 31.90 26.21 12.77
CA GLY A 629 30.54 26.52 12.33
C GLY A 629 30.30 28.00 12.06
N VAL A 630 31.35 28.84 12.04
CA VAL A 630 31.24 30.30 11.87
C VAL A 630 31.89 30.74 10.57
N LEU A 631 31.14 31.49 9.76
CA LEU A 631 31.72 32.21 8.63
C LEU A 631 32.71 33.30 9.08
N ASP A 632 34.00 32.95 9.14
CA ASP A 632 35.05 33.81 9.63
C ASP A 632 35.72 34.63 8.51
N ALA A 633 36.41 35.70 8.90
CA ALA A 633 37.00 36.61 7.92
C ALA A 633 38.19 35.98 7.18
N GLY A 634 37.94 35.45 5.97
CA GLY A 634 38.94 34.84 5.10
C GLY A 634 38.64 33.39 4.72
N GLU A 635 37.58 32.83 5.27
CA GLU A 635 36.93 31.59 4.84
C GLU A 635 35.93 31.86 3.71
N ARG A 636 35.45 30.77 3.10
CA ARG A 636 34.33 30.76 2.15
C ARG A 636 33.06 30.44 2.90
N ASP A 637 31.93 30.79 2.31
CA ASP A 637 30.60 30.54 2.88
C ASP A 637 30.08 29.20 2.36
N PRO A 638 29.96 28.15 3.22
CA PRO A 638 29.49 26.81 2.82
C PRO A 638 28.08 26.77 2.20
N ASN A 639 27.38 27.92 2.21
CA ASN A 639 26.04 28.09 1.66
C ASN A 639 25.99 29.06 0.46
N ASP A 640 27.14 29.44 -0.14
CA ASP A 640 27.23 30.31 -1.33
C ASP A 640 28.22 29.81 -2.39
N ALA A 641 27.73 28.90 -3.24
CA ALA A 641 28.46 28.29 -4.36
C ALA A 641 29.14 29.30 -5.33
N ALA A 642 28.75 30.58 -5.28
CA ALA A 642 29.33 31.61 -6.13
C ALA A 642 30.71 32.10 -5.64
N ASP A 643 31.03 31.99 -4.35
CA ASP A 643 32.30 32.45 -3.78
C ASP A 643 33.43 31.42 -3.96
N ASP A 644 32.98 30.20 -4.22
CA ASP A 644 33.73 28.97 -4.26
C ASP A 644 34.67 28.87 -5.49
N HIS A 645 34.26 29.56 -6.54
CA HIS A 645 35.07 29.86 -7.71
C HIS A 645 35.83 31.19 -7.55
N GLY A 646 36.87 31.16 -6.71
CA GLY A 646 37.77 32.27 -6.38
C GLY A 646 37.81 33.44 -7.38
N GLY A 647 37.26 34.57 -6.94
CA GLY A 647 37.12 35.79 -7.73
C GLY A 647 38.40 36.29 -8.43
N ALA A 648 38.32 36.45 -9.76
CA ALA A 648 39.28 37.26 -10.51
C ALA A 648 38.63 38.03 -11.69
N ALA A 649 38.05 39.21 -11.40
CA ALA A 649 38.21 40.41 -12.25
C ALA A 649 37.70 41.67 -11.52
N PRO A 650 38.56 42.72 -11.36
CA PRO A 650 38.51 43.73 -12.40
C PRO A 650 39.88 44.34 -12.81
N VAL A 651 39.92 44.75 -14.09
CA VAL A 651 40.79 45.73 -14.77
C VAL A 651 42.33 45.54 -14.80
N GLY A 652 42.80 45.02 -15.94
CA GLY A 652 43.78 45.73 -16.79
C GLY A 652 45.28 45.60 -16.47
N GLY A 653 45.99 44.71 -17.19
CA GLY A 653 47.45 44.74 -17.26
C GLY A 653 48.07 43.58 -18.06
N HIS A 654 48.85 43.91 -19.08
CA HIS A 654 49.52 43.02 -20.04
C HIS A 654 50.52 41.98 -19.45
N TYR A 655 50.51 40.76 -20.02
CA TYR A 655 51.61 39.77 -20.30
C TYR A 655 52.65 39.49 -19.19
N VAL A 656 53.07 38.24 -18.89
CA VAL A 656 53.82 37.30 -19.74
C VAL A 656 53.76 35.86 -19.17
N SER A 657 53.68 34.90 -20.10
CA SER A 657 53.80 33.43 -20.04
C SER A 657 54.80 32.78 -19.07
N GLY A 658 54.43 31.59 -18.56
CA GLY A 658 55.35 30.69 -17.86
C GLY A 658 54.86 29.25 -17.56
N ALA A 659 54.26 28.56 -18.55
CA ALA A 659 54.22 27.10 -18.77
C ALA A 659 54.02 26.10 -17.60
N GLY A 660 52.88 25.39 -17.64
CA GLY A 660 52.65 24.05 -17.10
C GLY A 660 51.27 23.54 -17.54
N LEU A 661 51.23 22.65 -18.55
CA LEU A 661 50.03 22.17 -19.25
C LEU A 661 49.15 21.27 -18.35
N PHE A 662 47.88 21.63 -18.19
CA PHE A 662 46.75 20.69 -18.08
C PHE A 662 46.11 20.57 -19.47
N CYS A 663 45.71 19.35 -19.86
CA CYS A 663 44.96 19.07 -21.08
C CYS A 663 43.49 18.88 -20.72
N THR A 664 42.63 19.80 -21.18
CA THR A 664 41.19 19.59 -21.33
C THR A 664 40.89 19.07 -22.73
N LEU A 665 40.03 18.06 -22.85
CA LEU A 665 39.42 17.61 -24.09
C LEU A 665 37.97 18.11 -24.11
N GLN A 666 37.74 19.25 -24.78
CA GLN A 666 36.41 19.63 -25.23
C GLN A 666 36.00 18.72 -26.40
N GLN A 667 34.86 18.06 -26.27
CA GLN A 667 34.18 17.45 -27.41
C GLN A 667 33.50 18.54 -28.26
N GLN A 668 33.53 18.36 -29.58
CA GLN A 668 32.75 19.11 -30.55
C GLN A 668 32.02 18.09 -31.44
N PRO A 669 30.77 18.33 -31.85
CA PRO A 669 29.99 17.37 -32.62
C PRO A 669 30.43 17.33 -34.08
N GLY A 670 30.46 16.14 -34.69
CA GLY A 670 30.80 15.91 -36.09
C GLY A 670 29.74 15.06 -36.79
N PRO A 671 29.44 15.29 -38.09
CA PRO A 671 28.23 14.80 -38.75
C PRO A 671 28.41 13.47 -39.51
N SER A 672 27.28 12.76 -39.62
CA SER A 672 26.82 11.81 -40.67
C SER A 672 27.81 11.06 -41.59
N GLY A 673 27.59 9.74 -41.70
CA GLY A 673 27.70 9.02 -42.98
C GLY A 673 28.44 7.68 -42.99
N GLU A 674 27.65 6.61 -43.11
CA GLU A 674 27.89 5.34 -43.82
C GLU A 674 29.08 4.43 -43.44
N GLY A 675 28.74 3.25 -42.90
CA GLY A 675 29.08 1.98 -43.57
C GLY A 675 30.21 1.12 -43.00
N GLY A 676 29.83 0.04 -42.31
CA GLY A 676 30.37 -1.30 -42.59
C GLY A 676 31.41 -1.89 -41.63
N GLY A 677 30.93 -2.78 -40.75
CA GLY A 677 31.52 -4.09 -40.48
C GLY A 677 32.77 -4.17 -39.59
N TRP A 678 32.59 -4.61 -38.35
CA TRP A 678 33.67 -5.12 -37.51
C TRP A 678 33.46 -6.58 -37.13
N LEU A 679 34.54 -7.35 -37.36
CA LEU A 679 34.69 -8.76 -37.05
C LEU A 679 35.52 -8.89 -35.76
N LEU A 680 35.03 -9.73 -34.86
CA LEU A 680 35.64 -10.28 -33.63
C LEU A 680 37.18 -10.38 -33.59
N LEU A 681 37.74 -10.06 -32.41
CA LEU A 681 38.88 -10.80 -31.86
C LEU A 681 39.01 -10.67 -30.33
N LEU A 682 38.83 -11.83 -29.68
CA LEU A 682 39.09 -12.18 -28.27
C LEU A 682 40.52 -11.87 -27.78
N GLY A 683 40.66 -11.63 -26.46
CA GLY A 683 41.95 -11.74 -25.77
C GLY A 683 41.95 -11.36 -24.29
N MET A 684 41.71 -12.35 -23.43
CA MET A 684 41.86 -12.41 -21.96
C MET A 684 42.97 -11.53 -21.33
N VAL A 685 42.67 -10.96 -20.14
CA VAL A 685 43.68 -10.51 -19.17
C VAL A 685 43.36 -11.09 -17.80
N GLY A 686 44.37 -11.72 -17.18
CA GLY A 686 44.29 -12.36 -15.88
C GLY A 686 44.73 -11.49 -14.71
N LEU A 687 44.33 -11.95 -13.53
CA LEU A 687 44.57 -11.43 -12.19
C LEU A 687 46.00 -10.94 -11.89
N GLY A 688 46.07 -9.82 -11.18
CA GLY A 688 47.27 -9.28 -10.54
C GLY A 688 47.01 -8.81 -9.11
N VAL A 689 47.30 -9.68 -8.13
CA VAL A 689 47.28 -9.41 -6.68
C VAL A 689 48.30 -8.32 -6.30
N CYS A 690 47.85 -7.28 -5.58
CA CYS A 690 48.71 -6.23 -5.02
C CYS A 690 49.00 -6.49 -3.54
N ARG A 691 50.29 -6.41 -3.14
CA ARG A 691 50.78 -6.71 -1.79
C ARG A 691 51.39 -5.45 -1.16
N ARG A 692 50.78 -4.96 -0.07
CA ARG A 692 51.26 -3.88 0.81
C ARG A 692 52.70 -4.11 1.32
N ARG A 693 53.50 -3.05 1.37
CA ARG A 693 54.72 -2.94 2.20
C ARG A 693 54.85 -1.52 2.75
N GLY A 694 54.70 -1.40 4.07
CA GLY A 694 55.00 -0.17 4.80
C GLY A 694 56.51 0.04 5.07
N GLY A 695 56.84 1.26 5.54
CA GLY A 695 58.00 1.50 6.41
C GLY A 695 58.97 2.64 6.06
N ALA A 696 58.63 3.85 6.51
CA ALA A 696 59.45 4.86 7.22
C ALA A 696 60.82 5.37 6.67
N ARG A 697 60.96 6.71 6.55
CA ARG A 697 61.81 7.61 7.39
C ARG A 697 62.15 8.96 6.72
N GLY A 698 61.63 10.04 7.31
CA GLY A 698 62.35 11.24 7.80
C GLY A 698 63.12 12.15 6.83
N ARG A 699 62.68 13.41 6.74
CA ARG A 699 63.45 14.57 7.19
C ARG A 699 62.62 15.83 7.35
#